data_AF-A0A4V0I8K9-F1
#
_entry.id   AF-A0A4V0I8K9-F1
#
_cell.length_a   1.000
_cell.length_b   1.000
_cell.length_c   1.000
_cell.angle_alpha   90.00
_cell.angle_beta   90.00
_cell.angle_gamma   90.00
#
_symmetry.space_group_name_H-M   'P 1'
#
loop_
_entity.id
_entity.type
_entity.pdbx_description
1 polymer ?
#
loop_
_entity_poly.entity_id
_entity_poly.type
_entity_poly.pdbx_seq_one_letter_code
_entity_poly.pdbx_strand_id
1 'polypeptide(L)'
;MPRDDGDEVEGRPVRPQKRKKKRKAPPRSVPVWAWVAVGIGALTLVVIGLVLVTRKGDRPIEPAARGDVQPAPEGPAGPKPWKPPVTVPAKNEPPKSVPPKAAPPRPEPPKLDPQGPAAEIDADWPVLPPRKRRNEPPDAPNRTLVRWYPAAAGAPPLIVLDVPTEPYPPRPGPHRGLLARELARQALSMSAREEFGAGTRDAVLREPPGDLAGRTPTRTFELAWVVYTGRSATATLSVVDGGAKRVAWHLDLPLAESTVLDYAALATALEVAARGSLADALAKETNAARVPARVSDARAPADVEVGLRAVNYFELLAAVRALHATIRSGGESPLLLTDLARGYATLGLLTEHLDVASHKSFKARGLLYAYRAVARKAPAAPWALAYTLCLVGLHRQALDQAKSAGANPPPWARVVEPACRFDHVALKALPGDEVGPIADVLRYTSASNDYTRVHPEGIGLELLQQHRDCLRVYDEVTLHSGNDRLALMTEESPRLLSNLIADRLGGLSELPAAAAAGLGKVRSGDAVAERTALRALDAAGGPGEPSLAALAALVRAERARQLDHRLTLFDVRRPPRPAAGDEALRKALPFLEDHPERNLRAARFDPRAVDTSWAAADLLPKSEIQFGGWGRWLGGQVQVYDFHPGRATALSHADHIDQDFRTRAQMLGPDELRADLDRYLAVSPRSPHVRFHLIGADWERAEGEAGAWEKEFAGHPAVLAALGQKYLDLARPVEAERLFRAAAKLSPENRCFLGIAEIYRVIRMDETKMLAVMEERLKYQNKTFEIARMRVLIAEVYSRRKDPATALRYAEKAAEETGAEWAIVPTIAYAERVGDRAKTALWRQRYRDGYGPQVGPGVVP
;
A
#
# COMPACT_ATOMS: atom_id res chain seq x y z
N MET A 1 -35.59 -55.11 -19.20
CA MET A 1 -37.04 -54.99 -19.52
C MET A 1 -37.20 -53.79 -20.44
N PRO A 2 -37.75 -53.97 -21.65
CA PRO A 2 -37.59 -53.04 -22.79
C PRO A 2 -38.93 -52.52 -23.38
N ARG A 3 -38.81 -51.77 -24.51
CA ARG A 3 -39.82 -51.42 -25.55
C ARG A 3 -40.67 -50.16 -25.28
N ASP A 4 -41.06 -49.32 -26.25
CA ASP A 4 -41.27 -49.39 -27.73
C ASP A 4 -40.73 -48.08 -28.37
N ASP A 5 -40.13 -48.02 -29.57
CA ASP A 5 -40.49 -48.40 -30.96
C ASP A 5 -41.27 -47.32 -31.76
N GLY A 6 -40.72 -46.99 -32.94
CA GLY A 6 -41.39 -46.52 -34.17
C GLY A 6 -41.43 -45.00 -34.42
N ASP A 7 -41.21 -44.46 -35.62
CA ASP A 7 -40.76 -44.99 -36.91
C ASP A 7 -40.44 -43.80 -37.83
N GLU A 8 -39.56 -44.03 -38.80
CA GLU A 8 -39.22 -43.16 -39.93
C GLU A 8 -40.34 -43.13 -40.99
N VAL A 9 -40.55 -41.98 -41.67
CA VAL A 9 -40.98 -41.96 -43.09
C VAL A 9 -40.38 -40.75 -43.83
N GLU A 10 -39.70 -41.04 -44.94
CA GLU A 10 -39.15 -40.13 -45.95
C GLU A 10 -40.21 -39.37 -46.78
N GLY A 11 -39.83 -38.23 -47.38
CA GLY A 11 -40.59 -37.67 -48.51
C GLY A 11 -40.30 -36.20 -48.87
N ARG A 12 -39.28 -35.95 -49.70
CA ARG A 12 -39.13 -34.74 -50.56
C ARG A 12 -39.82 -34.99 -51.92
N PRO A 13 -39.88 -34.05 -52.90
CA PRO A 13 -39.93 -32.57 -52.88
C PRO A 13 -41.00 -31.98 -53.86
N VAL A 14 -41.47 -30.74 -53.70
CA VAL A 14 -42.04 -29.94 -54.83
C VAL A 14 -41.78 -28.44 -54.64
N ARG A 15 -41.13 -27.80 -55.64
CA ARG A 15 -41.11 -26.35 -55.87
C ARG A 15 -42.41 -25.92 -56.58
N PRO A 16 -42.87 -24.67 -56.40
CA PRO A 16 -42.91 -23.80 -57.58
C PRO A 16 -42.53 -22.33 -57.36
N GLN A 17 -42.35 -21.66 -58.49
CA GLN A 17 -41.73 -20.37 -58.73
C GLN A 17 -42.56 -19.13 -58.31
N LYS A 18 -41.79 -18.09 -57.94
CA LYS A 18 -41.93 -16.63 -58.20
C LYS A 18 -43.30 -16.08 -58.63
N ARG A 19 -43.80 -15.08 -57.88
CA ARG A 19 -44.45 -13.88 -58.44
C ARG A 19 -44.13 -12.62 -57.62
N LYS A 20 -43.63 -11.59 -58.31
CA LYS A 20 -43.41 -10.22 -57.82
C LYS A 20 -44.76 -9.56 -57.46
N LYS A 21 -44.86 -8.83 -56.34
CA LYS A 21 -45.82 -7.71 -56.21
C LYS A 21 -45.32 -6.60 -55.25
N LYS A 22 -45.41 -5.40 -55.83
CA LYS A 22 -45.25 -4.01 -55.38
C LYS A 22 -45.29 -3.68 -53.88
N ARG A 23 -44.34 -2.81 -53.49
CA ARG A 23 -44.24 -2.01 -52.27
C ARG A 23 -45.53 -1.23 -51.95
N LYS A 24 -45.94 -1.24 -50.67
CA LYS A 24 -46.73 -0.17 -50.02
C LYS A 24 -45.97 0.27 -48.76
N ALA A 25 -45.89 1.58 -48.55
CA ALA A 25 -45.16 2.22 -47.46
C ALA A 25 -45.79 1.94 -46.08
N PRO A 26 -44.99 1.87 -45.00
CA PRO A 26 -45.50 1.75 -43.64
C PRO A 26 -46.02 3.11 -43.11
N PRO A 27 -46.98 3.11 -42.17
CA PRO A 27 -47.49 4.33 -41.55
C PRO A 27 -46.44 4.97 -40.64
N ARG A 28 -46.50 6.30 -40.56
CA ARG A 28 -45.60 7.17 -39.79
C ARG A 28 -45.51 6.72 -38.33
N SER A 29 -44.28 6.50 -37.88
CA SER A 29 -43.90 6.26 -36.49
C SER A 29 -44.31 7.43 -35.60
N VAL A 30 -45.01 7.13 -34.51
CA VAL A 30 -45.18 8.06 -33.38
C VAL A 30 -43.79 8.35 -32.80
N PRO A 31 -43.39 9.62 -32.64
CA PRO A 31 -42.05 9.94 -32.19
C PRO A 31 -41.87 9.57 -30.71
N VAL A 32 -40.68 9.05 -30.38
CA VAL A 32 -40.28 8.50 -29.07
C VAL A 32 -40.56 9.45 -27.90
N TRP A 33 -40.56 10.76 -28.10
CA TRP A 33 -40.89 11.74 -27.06
C TRP A 33 -42.33 11.66 -26.55
N ALA A 34 -43.28 11.17 -27.36
CA ALA A 34 -44.66 10.97 -26.94
C ALA A 34 -44.78 9.84 -25.88
N TRP A 35 -43.93 8.81 -25.96
CA TRP A 35 -43.85 7.75 -24.95
C TRP A 35 -43.13 8.21 -23.68
N VAL A 36 -42.13 9.09 -23.82
CA VAL A 36 -41.43 9.68 -22.67
C VAL A 36 -42.34 10.62 -21.87
N ALA A 37 -43.20 11.40 -22.53
CA ALA A 37 -44.15 12.28 -21.86
C ALA A 37 -45.20 11.50 -21.04
N VAL A 38 -45.70 10.37 -21.56
CA VAL A 38 -46.64 9.49 -20.85
C VAL A 38 -45.95 8.78 -19.67
N GLY A 39 -44.68 8.37 -19.83
CA GLY A 39 -43.89 7.77 -18.75
C GLY A 39 -43.61 8.73 -17.60
N ILE A 40 -43.28 9.99 -17.90
CA ILE A 40 -43.02 11.01 -16.87
C ILE A 40 -44.30 11.35 -16.11
N GLY A 41 -45.44 11.51 -16.80
CA GLY A 41 -46.73 11.78 -16.14
C GLY A 41 -47.16 10.67 -15.18
N ALA A 42 -46.94 9.40 -15.56
CA ALA A 42 -47.23 8.26 -14.68
C ALA A 42 -46.31 8.21 -13.45
N LEU A 43 -45.02 8.54 -13.61
CA LEU A 43 -44.06 8.56 -12.50
C LEU A 43 -44.37 9.71 -11.52
N THR A 44 -44.76 10.89 -12.00
CA THR A 44 -45.13 12.03 -11.15
C THR A 44 -46.39 11.72 -10.32
N LEU A 45 -47.38 11.02 -10.88
CA LEU A 45 -48.58 10.62 -10.14
C LEU A 45 -48.28 9.56 -9.07
N VAL A 46 -47.34 8.64 -9.32
CA VAL A 46 -46.89 7.65 -8.32
C VAL A 46 -46.15 8.34 -7.16
N VAL A 47 -45.29 9.31 -7.45
CA VAL A 47 -44.58 10.09 -6.40
C VAL A 47 -45.54 10.95 -5.59
N ILE A 48 -46.53 11.58 -6.21
CA ILE A 48 -47.57 12.34 -5.48
C ILE A 48 -48.42 11.40 -4.62
N GLY A 49 -48.76 10.20 -5.11
CA GLY A 49 -49.44 9.18 -4.33
C GLY A 49 -48.63 8.71 -3.11
N LEU A 50 -47.31 8.51 -3.27
CA LEU A 50 -46.41 8.09 -2.18
C LEU A 50 -46.26 9.16 -1.09
N VAL A 51 -46.24 10.44 -1.48
CA VAL A 51 -46.14 11.58 -0.55
C VAL A 51 -47.46 11.82 0.20
N LEU A 52 -48.60 11.47 -0.38
CA LEU A 52 -49.91 11.57 0.27
C LEU A 52 -50.20 10.39 1.22
N VAL A 53 -49.61 9.22 0.99
CA VAL A 53 -49.77 8.03 1.84
C VAL A 53 -48.87 8.07 3.09
N THR A 54 -47.75 8.80 3.07
CA THR A 54 -46.84 8.92 4.22
C THR A 54 -47.20 10.01 5.24
N ARG A 55 -48.35 10.68 5.08
CA ARG A 55 -48.80 11.77 5.99
C ARG A 55 -49.97 11.42 6.94
N LYS A 56 -50.30 10.14 7.09
CA LYS A 56 -51.30 9.67 8.09
C LYS A 56 -50.64 8.76 9.12
N GLY A 57 -50.11 9.36 10.17
CA GLY A 57 -49.59 8.65 11.33
C GLY A 57 -48.64 9.53 12.11
N ASP A 58 -49.21 10.41 12.93
CA ASP A 58 -48.75 10.77 14.28
C ASP A 58 -49.38 12.10 14.70
N ARG A 59 -50.26 12.03 15.70
CA ARG A 59 -50.79 13.19 16.42
C ARG A 59 -49.74 13.65 17.42
N PRO A 60 -49.35 14.93 17.46
CA PRO A 60 -48.56 15.44 18.57
C PRO A 60 -49.47 15.70 19.78
N ILE A 61 -49.02 15.23 20.93
CA ILE A 61 -49.54 15.53 22.26
C ILE A 61 -49.26 17.01 22.56
N GLU A 62 -50.28 17.73 23.04
CA GLU A 62 -50.18 19.12 23.52
C GLU A 62 -49.18 19.27 24.67
N PRO A 63 -48.34 20.32 24.69
CA PRO A 63 -47.69 20.74 25.92
C PRO A 63 -48.56 21.77 26.65
N ALA A 64 -48.83 21.46 27.92
CA ALA A 64 -49.46 22.33 28.90
C ALA A 64 -48.74 23.68 29.05
N ALA A 65 -49.54 24.68 29.42
CA ALA A 65 -49.22 26.08 29.64
C ALA A 65 -47.90 26.33 30.39
N ARG A 66 -47.06 27.22 29.84
CA ARG A 66 -46.01 27.93 30.57
C ARG A 66 -46.53 29.30 30.95
N GLY A 67 -46.59 29.54 32.25
CA GLY A 67 -46.87 30.84 32.86
C GLY A 67 -45.75 31.84 32.64
N ASP A 68 -46.14 33.10 32.76
CA ASP A 68 -45.33 34.30 32.63
C ASP A 68 -44.09 34.27 33.52
N VAL A 69 -42.92 34.49 32.91
CA VAL A 69 -41.67 34.80 33.62
C VAL A 69 -41.17 36.14 33.07
N GLN A 70 -41.13 37.14 33.95
CA GLN A 70 -40.55 38.46 33.70
C GLN A 70 -39.05 38.38 33.35
N PRO A 71 -38.53 39.32 32.53
CA PRO A 71 -37.10 39.38 32.25
C PRO A 71 -36.31 39.87 33.47
N ALA A 72 -35.29 39.09 33.86
CA ALA A 72 -34.27 39.48 34.83
C ALA A 72 -33.28 40.50 34.23
N PRO A 73 -32.69 41.39 35.04
CA PRO A 73 -31.86 42.50 34.57
C PRO A 73 -30.49 42.03 34.07
N GLU A 74 -29.97 42.76 33.08
CA GLU A 74 -28.66 42.57 32.46
C GLU A 74 -27.53 42.63 33.51
N GLY A 75 -26.80 41.52 33.65
CA GLY A 75 -25.54 41.46 34.40
C GLY A 75 -24.36 42.03 33.59
N PRO A 76 -23.30 42.52 34.25
CA PRO A 76 -22.23 43.26 33.61
C PRO A 76 -21.38 42.38 32.69
N ALA A 77 -21.03 42.94 31.53
CA ALA A 77 -20.19 42.33 30.51
C ALA A 77 -18.86 41.83 31.09
N GLY A 78 -18.60 40.53 30.90
CA GLY A 78 -17.30 39.92 31.19
C GLY A 78 -16.17 40.49 30.30
N PRO A 79 -14.91 40.38 30.74
CA PRO A 79 -13.78 41.01 30.06
C PRO A 79 -13.55 40.39 28.68
N LYS A 80 -13.45 41.25 27.66
CA LYS A 80 -13.09 40.86 26.29
C LYS A 80 -11.69 40.23 26.28
N PRO A 81 -11.44 39.18 25.47
CA PRO A 81 -10.13 38.57 25.34
C PRO A 81 -9.11 39.59 24.80
N TRP A 82 -8.00 39.73 25.53
CA TRP A 82 -6.86 40.56 25.19
C TRP A 82 -6.23 40.08 23.87
N LYS A 83 -6.26 40.93 22.84
CA LYS A 83 -5.48 40.77 21.61
C LYS A 83 -4.19 41.57 21.75
N PRO A 84 -3.00 40.97 21.61
CA PRO A 84 -1.75 41.73 21.61
C PRO A 84 -1.71 42.66 20.38
N PRO A 85 -1.10 43.86 20.50
CA PRO A 85 -1.00 44.80 19.40
C PRO A 85 -0.10 44.22 18.30
N VAL A 86 -0.65 44.10 17.09
CA VAL A 86 0.11 43.84 15.87
C VAL A 86 0.82 45.13 15.50
N THR A 87 2.11 45.23 15.83
CA THR A 87 3.00 46.24 15.26
C THR A 87 3.26 45.89 13.80
N VAL A 88 2.69 46.67 12.88
CA VAL A 88 3.04 46.64 11.46
C VAL A 88 4.44 47.25 11.33
N PRO A 89 5.46 46.52 10.83
CA PRO A 89 6.76 47.11 10.59
C PRO A 89 6.68 48.13 9.45
N ALA A 90 7.43 49.23 9.58
CA ALA A 90 7.55 50.26 8.56
C ALA A 90 7.98 49.66 7.21
N LYS A 91 7.39 50.17 6.12
CA LYS A 91 7.81 49.88 4.75
C LYS A 91 9.28 50.26 4.58
N ASN A 92 10.17 49.28 4.57
CA ASN A 92 11.54 49.48 4.13
C ASN A 92 11.55 49.58 2.60
N GLU A 93 12.18 50.65 2.09
CA GLU A 93 12.47 50.80 0.66
C GLU A 93 13.26 49.59 0.14
N PRO A 94 13.01 49.15 -1.12
CA PRO A 94 13.78 48.08 -1.71
C PRO A 94 15.26 48.51 -1.88
N PRO A 95 16.23 47.66 -1.49
CA PRO A 95 17.64 47.97 -1.70
C PRO A 95 17.95 48.07 -3.19
N LYS A 96 18.72 49.09 -3.55
CA LYS A 96 19.24 49.29 -4.92
C LYS A 96 19.99 48.03 -5.39
N SER A 97 19.68 47.59 -6.61
CA SER A 97 20.28 46.44 -7.26
C SER A 97 21.81 46.61 -7.37
N VAL A 98 22.55 45.74 -6.68
CA VAL A 98 23.98 45.55 -6.89
C VAL A 98 24.16 44.56 -8.05
N PRO A 99 25.00 44.86 -9.07
CA PRO A 99 25.25 43.92 -10.16
C PRO A 99 25.90 42.62 -9.64
N PRO A 100 25.55 41.45 -10.20
CA PRO A 100 26.05 40.17 -9.70
C PRO A 100 27.56 40.07 -9.87
N LYS A 101 28.26 39.80 -8.77
CA LYS A 101 29.65 39.31 -8.79
C LYS A 101 29.66 37.99 -9.57
N ALA A 102 30.60 37.88 -10.51
CA ALA A 102 30.83 36.66 -11.29
C ALA A 102 30.93 35.44 -10.35
N ALA A 103 30.11 34.42 -10.62
CA ALA A 103 30.17 33.17 -9.89
C ALA A 103 31.53 32.50 -10.13
N PRO A 104 32.18 31.95 -9.09
CA PRO A 104 33.37 31.14 -9.29
C PRO A 104 33.04 29.93 -10.20
N PRO A 105 34.00 29.44 -10.99
CA PRO A 105 33.79 28.28 -11.85
C PRO A 105 33.29 27.10 -11.02
N ARG A 106 32.26 26.42 -11.52
CA ARG A 106 31.76 25.18 -10.92
C ARG A 106 32.94 24.21 -10.78
N PRO A 107 33.19 23.63 -9.61
CA PRO A 107 34.17 22.55 -9.50
C PRO A 107 33.74 21.41 -10.43
N GLU A 108 34.70 20.87 -11.19
CA GLU A 108 34.46 19.67 -11.98
C GLU A 108 33.96 18.55 -11.04
N PRO A 109 32.93 17.78 -11.44
CA PRO A 109 32.48 16.66 -10.64
C PRO A 109 33.65 15.68 -10.44
N PRO A 110 33.78 15.04 -9.27
CA PRO A 110 34.82 14.08 -9.02
C PRO A 110 34.74 12.97 -10.08
N LYS A 111 35.86 12.71 -10.76
CA LYS A 111 35.98 11.56 -11.67
C LYS A 111 35.74 10.30 -10.83
N LEU A 112 34.62 9.63 -11.09
CA LEU A 112 34.35 8.28 -10.57
C LEU A 112 35.53 7.39 -10.96
N ASP A 113 36.05 6.62 -10.01
CA ASP A 113 37.11 5.64 -10.24
C ASP A 113 36.61 4.61 -11.27
N PRO A 114 37.18 4.57 -12.49
CA PRO A 114 36.78 3.61 -13.52
C PRO A 114 37.17 2.16 -13.17
N GLN A 115 37.89 1.92 -12.07
CA GLN A 115 38.30 0.59 -11.61
C GLN A 115 37.57 0.14 -10.34
N GLY A 116 36.60 0.91 -9.84
CA GLY A 116 35.70 0.41 -8.80
C GLY A 116 34.75 -0.67 -9.35
N PRO A 117 34.24 -1.61 -8.53
CA PRO A 117 33.28 -2.65 -8.94
C PRO A 117 31.95 -2.12 -9.50
N ALA A 118 31.78 -0.80 -9.62
CA ALA A 118 30.70 -0.15 -10.36
C ALA A 118 30.93 -0.13 -11.90
N ALA A 119 32.16 -0.36 -12.38
CA ALA A 119 32.48 -0.39 -13.81
C ALA A 119 32.15 -1.75 -14.47
N GLU A 120 31.93 -2.81 -13.68
CA GLU A 120 31.51 -4.14 -14.14
C GLU A 120 30.01 -4.42 -13.88
N ILE A 121 29.21 -3.38 -13.67
CA ILE A 121 27.75 -3.55 -13.76
C ILE A 121 27.41 -3.77 -15.23
N ASP A 122 27.09 -5.02 -15.55
CA ASP A 122 26.59 -5.58 -16.81
C ASP A 122 26.24 -4.53 -17.89
N ALA A 123 27.04 -4.52 -18.96
CA ALA A 123 26.77 -3.75 -20.17
C ALA A 123 25.44 -4.14 -20.87
N ASP A 124 24.77 -5.19 -20.39
CA ASP A 124 23.50 -5.70 -20.88
C ASP A 124 22.27 -5.03 -20.22
N TRP A 125 22.44 -4.16 -19.23
CA TRP A 125 21.33 -3.33 -18.73
C TRP A 125 21.18 -2.06 -19.60
N PRO A 126 20.03 -1.82 -20.26
CA PRO A 126 19.88 -0.65 -21.13
C PRO A 126 19.91 0.64 -20.31
N VAL A 127 21.07 1.32 -20.30
CA VAL A 127 21.20 2.70 -19.84
C VAL A 127 20.34 3.56 -20.76
N LEU A 128 19.17 3.99 -20.27
CA LEU A 128 18.29 4.87 -21.03
C LEU A 128 18.95 6.26 -21.14
N PRO A 129 19.11 6.82 -22.35
CA PRO A 129 19.70 8.14 -22.49
C PRO A 129 18.80 9.21 -21.82
N PRO A 130 19.37 10.25 -21.19
CA PRO A 130 18.60 11.34 -20.59
C PRO A 130 17.75 12.02 -21.67
N ARG A 131 16.44 11.78 -21.64
CA ARG A 131 15.51 12.36 -22.62
C ARG A 131 15.34 13.86 -22.34
N LYS A 132 15.62 14.71 -23.34
CA LYS A 132 15.12 16.09 -23.39
C LYS A 132 13.60 16.05 -23.08
N ARG A 133 13.10 16.94 -22.22
CA ARG A 133 11.66 17.07 -21.92
C ARG A 133 10.88 17.18 -23.23
N ARG A 134 10.35 16.06 -23.74
CA ARG A 134 9.43 16.09 -24.88
C ARG A 134 8.15 16.74 -24.38
N ASN A 135 7.60 17.63 -25.19
CA ASN A 135 6.23 18.11 -25.04
C ASN A 135 5.25 16.97 -25.36
N GLU A 136 5.28 15.88 -24.58
CA GLU A 136 4.25 14.85 -24.65
C GLU A 136 2.95 15.45 -24.11
N PRO A 137 1.80 15.13 -24.71
CA PRO A 137 0.53 15.67 -24.25
C PRO A 137 0.16 15.06 -22.88
N PRO A 138 -0.63 15.75 -22.04
CA PRO A 138 -0.98 15.29 -20.68
C PRO A 138 -1.64 13.91 -20.61
N ASP A 139 -2.29 13.51 -21.69
CA ASP A 139 -3.02 12.27 -21.89
C ASP A 139 -2.17 11.14 -22.49
N ALA A 140 -0.85 11.33 -22.64
CA ALA A 140 0.01 10.31 -23.23
C ALA A 140 -0.11 8.97 -22.47
N PRO A 141 -0.39 7.84 -23.15
CA PRO A 141 -0.65 6.57 -22.48
C PRO A 141 0.62 5.99 -21.85
N ASN A 142 0.45 5.15 -20.83
CA ASN A 142 1.50 4.25 -20.34
C ASN A 142 1.80 3.23 -21.43
N ARG A 143 3.08 2.97 -21.72
CA ARG A 143 3.49 2.11 -22.84
C ARG A 143 4.40 1.00 -22.37
N THR A 144 4.12 -0.21 -22.83
CA THR A 144 4.96 -1.38 -22.61
C THR A 144 5.38 -1.94 -23.96
N LEU A 145 6.68 -2.10 -24.18
CA LEU A 145 7.15 -2.91 -25.30
C LEU A 145 6.97 -4.39 -24.94
N VAL A 146 6.48 -5.15 -25.91
CA VAL A 146 6.20 -6.58 -25.74
C VAL A 146 6.85 -7.32 -26.89
N ARG A 147 7.61 -8.37 -26.60
CA ARG A 147 8.30 -9.16 -27.61
C ARG A 147 7.77 -10.58 -27.61
N TRP A 148 7.43 -11.08 -28.80
CA TRP A 148 6.99 -12.45 -29.01
C TRP A 148 8.09 -13.27 -29.66
N TYR A 149 8.45 -14.36 -29.01
CA TYR A 149 9.42 -15.33 -29.48
C TYR A 149 8.67 -16.62 -29.84
N PRO A 150 8.88 -17.14 -31.06
CA PRO A 150 8.21 -18.36 -31.50
C PRO A 150 8.69 -19.56 -30.68
N ALA A 151 7.94 -20.67 -30.75
CA ALA A 151 8.40 -21.94 -30.19
C ALA A 151 9.79 -22.29 -30.74
N ALA A 152 10.65 -22.84 -29.86
CA ALA A 152 11.95 -23.40 -30.24
C ALA A 152 11.90 -24.91 -30.04
N ALA A 153 12.89 -25.65 -30.56
CA ALA A 153 12.96 -27.10 -30.38
C ALA A 153 12.89 -27.46 -28.88
N GLY A 154 11.80 -28.08 -28.45
CA GLY A 154 11.56 -28.47 -27.05
C GLY A 154 11.10 -27.35 -26.10
N ALA A 155 10.86 -26.13 -26.57
CA ALA A 155 10.41 -25.00 -25.74
C ALA A 155 9.17 -24.31 -26.33
N PRO A 156 8.15 -23.98 -25.50
CA PRO A 156 6.96 -23.28 -25.97
C PRO A 156 7.31 -21.86 -26.47
N PRO A 157 6.39 -21.18 -27.17
CA PRO A 157 6.52 -19.75 -27.43
C PRO A 157 6.75 -18.96 -26.13
N LEU A 158 7.31 -17.77 -26.24
CA LEU A 158 7.58 -16.92 -25.09
C LEU A 158 7.15 -15.49 -25.38
N ILE A 159 6.44 -14.87 -24.45
CA ILE A 159 6.15 -13.45 -24.46
C ILE A 159 6.93 -12.74 -23.36
N VAL A 160 7.59 -11.64 -23.71
CA VAL A 160 8.37 -10.82 -22.77
C VAL A 160 7.76 -9.43 -22.71
N LEU A 161 7.35 -8.99 -21.53
CA LEU A 161 6.83 -7.65 -21.25
C LEU A 161 7.94 -6.81 -20.63
N ASP A 162 8.41 -5.80 -21.35
CA ASP A 162 9.45 -4.89 -20.87
C ASP A 162 8.95 -4.00 -19.72
N VAL A 163 9.88 -3.28 -19.09
CA VAL A 163 9.57 -2.24 -18.10
C VAL A 163 8.63 -1.21 -18.73
N PRO A 164 7.50 -0.87 -18.10
CA PRO A 164 6.61 0.17 -18.60
C PRO A 164 7.34 1.51 -18.71
N THR A 165 6.97 2.29 -19.72
CA THR A 165 7.40 3.68 -19.89
C THR A 165 6.20 4.60 -19.71
N GLU A 166 6.39 5.68 -18.97
CA GLU A 166 5.31 6.61 -18.63
C GLU A 166 5.78 8.06 -18.84
N PRO A 167 4.87 8.99 -19.17
CA PRO A 167 5.20 10.41 -19.22
C PRO A 167 5.69 10.89 -17.86
N TYR A 168 6.85 11.56 -17.83
CA TYR A 168 7.45 12.08 -16.60
C TYR A 168 7.81 13.57 -16.74
N PRO A 169 7.48 14.43 -15.76
CA PRO A 169 6.68 14.14 -14.56
C PRO A 169 5.22 13.82 -14.90
N PRO A 170 4.47 13.16 -14.00
CA PRO A 170 3.05 12.93 -14.18
C PRO A 170 2.32 14.27 -14.34
N ARG A 171 1.29 14.30 -15.18
CA ARG A 171 0.42 15.45 -15.38
C ARG A 171 -1.00 15.13 -14.89
N PRO A 172 -1.76 16.14 -14.41
CA PRO A 172 -3.17 15.96 -14.08
C PRO A 172 -3.95 15.41 -15.27
N GLY A 173 -4.94 14.56 -15.01
CA GLY A 173 -5.83 14.00 -16.02
C GLY A 173 -6.05 12.50 -15.83
N PRO A 174 -5.30 11.64 -16.54
CA PRO A 174 -5.50 10.20 -16.48
C PRO A 174 -5.07 9.59 -15.13
N HIS A 175 -5.77 8.53 -14.72
CA HIS A 175 -5.40 7.68 -13.59
C HIS A 175 -4.15 6.87 -13.95
N ARG A 176 -3.08 7.01 -13.15
CA ARG A 176 -1.78 6.36 -13.35
C ARG A 176 -1.50 5.23 -12.35
N GLY A 177 -2.54 4.77 -11.64
CA GLY A 177 -2.40 3.71 -10.65
C GLY A 177 -1.77 2.43 -11.21
N LEU A 178 -0.81 1.87 -10.48
CA LEU A 178 -0.02 0.72 -10.94
C LEU A 178 -0.89 -0.53 -11.13
N LEU A 179 -1.83 -0.83 -10.24
CA LEU A 179 -2.76 -1.95 -10.38
C LEU A 179 -3.58 -1.83 -11.67
N ALA A 180 -4.06 -0.63 -11.99
CA ALA A 180 -4.83 -0.40 -13.22
C ALA A 180 -4.00 -0.69 -14.47
N ARG A 181 -2.73 -0.26 -14.49
CA ARG A 181 -1.77 -0.59 -15.55
C ARG A 181 -1.47 -2.09 -15.61
N GLU A 182 -1.21 -2.71 -14.46
CA GLU A 182 -0.88 -4.12 -14.37
C GLU A 182 -2.05 -5.01 -14.81
N LEU A 183 -3.31 -4.63 -14.61
CA LEU A 183 -4.44 -5.39 -15.15
C LEU A 183 -4.35 -5.57 -16.68
N ALA A 184 -4.01 -4.51 -17.43
CA ALA A 184 -3.86 -4.60 -18.88
C ALA A 184 -2.63 -5.43 -19.29
N ARG A 185 -1.51 -5.25 -18.61
CA ARG A 185 -0.27 -6.02 -18.83
C ARG A 185 -0.48 -7.51 -18.55
N GLN A 186 -1.01 -7.84 -17.38
CA GLN A 186 -1.23 -9.22 -16.97
C GLN A 186 -2.33 -9.90 -17.78
N ALA A 187 -3.31 -9.17 -18.33
CA ALA A 187 -4.29 -9.74 -19.26
C ALA A 187 -3.63 -10.20 -20.57
N LEU A 188 -2.65 -9.44 -21.09
CA LEU A 188 -1.85 -9.87 -22.24
C LEU A 188 -0.99 -11.10 -21.93
N SER A 189 -0.33 -11.12 -20.77
CA SER A 189 0.42 -12.30 -20.31
C SER A 189 -0.47 -13.53 -20.13
N MET A 190 -1.66 -13.36 -19.54
CA MET A 190 -2.64 -14.44 -19.39
C MET A 190 -3.13 -14.94 -20.75
N SER A 191 -3.40 -14.04 -21.70
CA SER A 191 -3.77 -14.41 -23.07
C SER A 191 -2.70 -15.28 -23.72
N ALA A 192 -1.44 -14.85 -23.68
CA ALA A 192 -0.31 -15.62 -24.21
C ALA A 192 -0.17 -16.99 -23.53
N ARG A 193 -0.28 -17.04 -22.20
CA ARG A 193 -0.12 -18.27 -21.42
C ARG A 193 -1.24 -19.28 -21.68
N GLU A 194 -2.48 -18.85 -21.49
CA GLU A 194 -3.64 -19.75 -21.45
C GLU A 194 -4.17 -20.09 -22.85
N GLU A 195 -3.93 -19.23 -23.84
CA GLU A 195 -4.46 -19.42 -25.21
C GLU A 195 -3.41 -19.92 -26.20
N PHE A 196 -2.11 -19.90 -25.86
CA PHE A 196 -1.02 -20.35 -26.73
C PHE A 196 -0.02 -21.28 -26.03
N GLY A 197 -0.19 -21.56 -24.73
CA GLY A 197 0.78 -22.30 -23.94
C GLY A 197 2.14 -21.59 -23.83
N ALA A 198 2.19 -20.27 -24.05
CA ALA A 198 3.44 -19.52 -24.05
C ALA A 198 3.97 -19.33 -22.63
N GLY A 199 5.29 -19.42 -22.47
CA GLY A 199 5.95 -18.89 -21.28
C GLY A 199 5.80 -17.37 -21.23
N THR A 200 5.81 -16.78 -20.03
CA THR A 200 5.70 -15.34 -19.84
C THR A 200 6.86 -14.82 -19.01
N ARG A 201 7.46 -13.70 -19.43
CA ARG A 201 8.44 -12.96 -18.60
C ARG A 201 7.99 -11.53 -18.45
N ASP A 202 7.95 -11.07 -17.22
CA ASP A 202 7.56 -9.71 -16.88
C ASP A 202 8.70 -8.98 -16.16
N ALA A 203 9.16 -7.89 -16.77
CA ALA A 203 10.21 -7.06 -16.19
C ALA A 203 9.79 -6.41 -14.85
N VAL A 204 8.50 -6.19 -14.59
CA VAL A 204 7.98 -5.69 -13.30
C VAL A 204 8.10 -6.75 -12.20
N LEU A 205 8.07 -8.03 -12.58
CA LEU A 205 8.41 -9.15 -11.71
C LEU A 205 9.92 -9.45 -11.70
N ARG A 206 10.71 -8.66 -12.42
CA ARG A 206 12.17 -8.83 -12.61
C ARG A 206 12.53 -10.20 -13.17
N GLU A 207 11.69 -10.73 -14.06
CA GLU A 207 11.94 -12.01 -14.72
C GLU A 207 12.84 -11.76 -15.93
N PRO A 208 14.15 -12.06 -15.87
CA PRO A 208 15.04 -11.82 -16.98
C PRO A 208 14.67 -12.77 -18.12
N PRO A 209 15.00 -12.38 -19.35
CA PRO A 209 14.83 -13.21 -20.52
C PRO A 209 15.87 -14.35 -20.63
N GLY A 210 16.19 -15.08 -19.54
CA GLY A 210 17.21 -16.15 -19.58
C GLY A 210 16.95 -17.22 -20.64
N ASP A 211 15.68 -17.50 -20.92
CA ASP A 211 15.22 -18.42 -21.99
C ASP A 211 15.32 -17.85 -23.42
N LEU A 212 15.92 -16.66 -23.59
CA LEU A 212 16.10 -16.04 -24.91
C LEU A 212 17.41 -16.42 -25.61
N ALA A 213 18.31 -17.15 -24.97
CA ALA A 213 19.55 -17.57 -25.60
C ALA A 213 19.27 -18.24 -26.96
N GLY A 214 19.74 -17.63 -28.05
CA GLY A 214 19.51 -18.10 -29.42
C GLY A 214 18.11 -17.86 -30.01
N ARG A 215 17.23 -17.09 -29.35
CA ARG A 215 15.89 -16.75 -29.84
C ARG A 215 15.82 -15.30 -30.30
N THR A 216 15.30 -15.09 -31.50
CA THR A 216 15.02 -13.75 -32.04
C THR A 216 13.51 -13.51 -31.97
N PRO A 217 13.06 -12.31 -31.54
CA PRO A 217 11.63 -12.02 -31.54
C PRO A 217 11.13 -12.00 -32.99
N THR A 218 10.04 -12.71 -33.27
CA THR A 218 9.38 -12.65 -34.59
C THR A 218 8.44 -11.47 -34.70
N ARG A 219 7.95 -10.96 -33.56
CA ARG A 219 7.10 -9.78 -33.47
C ARG A 219 7.43 -8.94 -32.25
N THR A 220 7.31 -7.63 -32.45
CA THR A 220 7.35 -6.63 -31.37
C THR A 220 6.03 -5.87 -31.36
N PHE A 221 5.44 -5.71 -30.19
CA PHE A 221 4.25 -4.93 -29.95
C PHE A 221 4.55 -3.76 -29.00
N GLU A 222 3.69 -2.75 -29.05
CA GLU A 222 3.53 -1.76 -27.99
C GLU A 222 2.12 -1.89 -27.42
N LEU A 223 2.03 -2.18 -26.13
CA LEU A 223 0.79 -2.08 -25.36
C LEU A 223 0.71 -0.66 -24.76
N ALA A 224 -0.22 0.14 -25.26
CA ALA A 224 -0.53 1.47 -24.74
C ALA A 224 -1.80 1.41 -23.88
N TRP A 225 -1.79 2.12 -22.75
CA TRP A 225 -2.86 2.13 -21.75
C TRP A 225 -3.13 3.53 -21.21
N VAL A 226 -4.40 3.95 -21.16
CA VAL A 226 -4.81 5.19 -20.49
C VAL A 226 -6.20 5.03 -19.88
N VAL A 227 -6.36 5.55 -18.66
CA VAL A 227 -7.61 5.46 -17.89
C VAL A 227 -8.00 6.85 -17.42
N TYR A 228 -9.27 7.16 -17.54
CA TYR A 228 -9.91 8.32 -16.92
C TYR A 228 -10.97 7.81 -15.95
N THR A 229 -10.71 7.98 -14.66
CA THR A 229 -11.67 7.65 -13.59
C THR A 229 -13.03 8.27 -13.88
N GLY A 230 -14.09 7.49 -13.77
CA GLY A 230 -15.45 7.95 -14.02
C GLY A 230 -15.83 8.19 -15.48
N ARG A 231 -14.96 7.83 -16.45
CA ARG A 231 -15.17 8.16 -17.86
C ARG A 231 -14.90 6.98 -18.79
N SER A 232 -13.64 6.59 -18.96
CA SER A 232 -13.27 5.51 -19.87
C SER A 232 -11.90 4.92 -19.55
N ALA A 233 -11.67 3.70 -20.03
CA ALA A 233 -10.37 3.07 -20.06
C ALA A 233 -10.10 2.57 -21.48
N THR A 234 -8.90 2.88 -22.00
CA THR A 234 -8.50 2.43 -23.33
C THR A 234 -7.19 1.65 -23.27
N ALA A 235 -7.17 0.50 -23.95
CA ALA A 235 -5.96 -0.25 -24.22
C ALA A 235 -5.79 -0.39 -25.73
N THR A 236 -4.55 -0.30 -26.20
CA THR A 236 -4.23 -0.52 -27.61
C THR A 236 -2.98 -1.37 -27.70
N LEU A 237 -3.06 -2.49 -28.40
CA LEU A 237 -1.90 -3.29 -28.78
C LEU A 237 -1.57 -2.97 -30.23
N SER A 238 -0.38 -2.43 -30.47
CA SER A 238 0.10 -2.08 -31.82
C SER A 238 1.31 -2.92 -32.20
N VAL A 239 1.37 -3.41 -33.43
CA VAL A 239 2.59 -3.99 -34.00
C VAL A 239 3.59 -2.87 -34.29
N VAL A 240 4.87 -3.09 -33.96
CA VAL A 240 5.97 -2.17 -34.21
C VAL A 240 6.87 -2.76 -35.30
N ASP A 241 6.77 -2.22 -36.51
CA ASP A 241 7.52 -2.68 -37.70
C ASP A 241 8.39 -1.52 -38.24
N GLY A 242 9.72 -1.60 -38.07
CA GLY A 242 10.63 -0.58 -38.60
C GLY A 242 10.37 0.86 -38.13
N GLY A 243 9.75 1.02 -36.95
CA GLY A 243 9.34 2.32 -36.40
C GLY A 243 7.91 2.75 -36.73
N ALA A 244 7.26 2.11 -37.71
CA ALA A 244 5.83 2.29 -37.96
C ALA A 244 5.01 1.51 -36.93
N LYS A 245 3.84 2.05 -36.55
CA LYS A 245 2.90 1.41 -35.62
C LYS A 245 1.57 1.14 -36.31
N ARG A 246 1.10 -0.10 -36.22
CA ARG A 246 -0.23 -0.50 -36.69
C ARG A 246 -1.02 -1.11 -35.55
N VAL A 247 -2.22 -0.60 -35.30
CA VAL A 247 -3.12 -1.15 -34.27
C VAL A 247 -3.54 -2.57 -34.65
N ALA A 248 -3.20 -3.54 -33.81
CA ALA A 248 -3.63 -4.93 -33.93
C ALA A 248 -4.90 -5.19 -33.11
N TRP A 249 -5.03 -4.52 -31.97
CA TRP A 249 -6.15 -4.65 -31.07
C TRP A 249 -6.40 -3.34 -30.31
N HIS A 250 -7.67 -3.10 -30.00
CA HIS A 250 -8.11 -1.93 -29.26
C HIS A 250 -9.27 -2.31 -28.35
N LEU A 251 -9.23 -1.81 -27.11
CA LEU A 251 -10.30 -1.82 -26.15
C LEU A 251 -10.65 -0.36 -25.84
N ASP A 252 -11.92 -0.03 -25.95
CA ASP A 252 -12.52 1.19 -25.42
C ASP A 252 -13.64 0.79 -24.46
N LEU A 253 -13.42 1.04 -23.17
CA LEU A 253 -14.32 0.66 -22.09
C LEU A 253 -14.90 1.92 -21.46
N PRO A 254 -16.19 2.23 -21.64
CA PRO A 254 -16.84 3.26 -20.85
C PRO A 254 -16.89 2.82 -19.39
N LEU A 255 -16.52 3.72 -18.48
CA LEU A 255 -16.56 3.48 -17.03
C LEU A 255 -17.71 4.28 -16.43
N ALA A 256 -18.35 3.71 -15.41
CA ALA A 256 -19.42 4.40 -14.68
C ALA A 256 -18.89 5.69 -14.04
N GLU A 257 -19.68 6.76 -14.09
CA GLU A 257 -19.34 8.04 -13.48
C GLU A 257 -19.12 7.86 -11.97
N SER A 258 -17.89 8.13 -11.54
CA SER A 258 -17.44 7.88 -10.17
C SER A 258 -16.15 8.63 -9.91
N THR A 259 -15.90 8.96 -8.64
CA THR A 259 -14.64 9.55 -8.17
C THR A 259 -13.56 8.49 -7.92
N VAL A 260 -13.92 7.21 -7.95
CA VAL A 260 -13.01 6.06 -7.80
C VAL A 260 -13.06 5.16 -9.03
N LEU A 261 -11.96 4.46 -9.29
CA LEU A 261 -11.84 3.61 -10.47
C LEU A 261 -12.60 2.31 -10.24
N ASP A 262 -13.45 1.93 -11.20
CA ASP A 262 -14.12 0.64 -11.21
C ASP A 262 -13.17 -0.47 -11.69
N TYR A 263 -12.35 -0.97 -10.76
CA TYR A 263 -11.44 -2.09 -11.02
C TYR A 263 -12.17 -3.39 -11.39
N ALA A 264 -13.43 -3.56 -10.97
CA ALA A 264 -14.22 -4.74 -11.28
C ALA A 264 -14.63 -4.77 -12.75
N ALA A 265 -15.21 -3.66 -13.24
CA ALA A 265 -15.52 -3.50 -14.66
C ALA A 265 -14.27 -3.64 -15.54
N LEU A 266 -13.16 -3.03 -15.09
CA LEU A 266 -11.88 -3.09 -15.79
C LEU A 266 -11.34 -4.53 -15.89
N ALA A 267 -11.22 -5.23 -14.76
CA ALA A 267 -10.70 -6.59 -14.73
C ALA A 267 -11.60 -7.58 -15.48
N THR A 268 -12.93 -7.39 -15.41
CA THR A 268 -13.90 -8.19 -16.19
C THR A 268 -13.67 -8.02 -17.70
N ALA A 269 -13.60 -6.77 -18.18
CA ALA A 269 -13.42 -6.50 -19.60
C ALA A 269 -12.10 -7.04 -20.14
N LEU A 270 -11.02 -6.91 -19.35
CA LEU A 270 -9.70 -7.40 -19.71
C LEU A 270 -9.59 -8.92 -19.67
N GLU A 271 -10.24 -9.60 -18.71
CA GLU A 271 -10.35 -11.06 -18.70
C GLU A 271 -11.06 -11.56 -19.97
N VAL A 272 -12.20 -10.97 -20.30
CA VAL A 272 -12.98 -11.33 -21.50
C VAL A 272 -12.15 -11.13 -22.76
N ALA A 273 -11.45 -10.01 -22.87
CA ALA A 273 -10.56 -9.73 -23.98
C ALA A 273 -9.41 -10.75 -24.07
N ALA A 274 -8.80 -11.11 -22.94
CA ALA A 274 -7.66 -12.02 -22.89
C ALA A 274 -7.96 -13.42 -23.47
N ARG A 275 -9.17 -13.95 -23.27
CA ARG A 275 -9.62 -15.22 -23.89
C ARG A 275 -10.29 -15.05 -25.26
N GLY A 276 -10.54 -13.81 -25.68
CA GLY A 276 -11.27 -13.46 -26.90
C GLY A 276 -10.42 -12.59 -27.84
N SER A 277 -10.83 -11.34 -28.03
CA SER A 277 -10.29 -10.45 -29.07
C SER A 277 -8.79 -10.17 -28.96
N LEU A 278 -8.22 -10.18 -27.75
CA LEU A 278 -6.78 -10.01 -27.55
C LEU A 278 -6.01 -11.26 -28.02
N ALA A 279 -6.53 -12.46 -27.70
CA ALA A 279 -5.96 -13.71 -28.20
C ALA A 279 -6.08 -13.80 -29.73
N ASP A 280 -7.20 -13.41 -30.30
CA ASP A 280 -7.38 -13.39 -31.76
C ASP A 280 -6.38 -12.47 -32.45
N ALA A 281 -6.11 -11.31 -31.86
CA ALA A 281 -5.08 -10.40 -32.36
C ALA A 281 -3.68 -11.00 -32.25
N LEU A 282 -3.33 -11.64 -31.12
CA LEU A 282 -2.05 -12.33 -30.99
C LEU A 282 -1.89 -13.45 -32.02
N ALA A 283 -2.91 -14.28 -32.22
CA ALA A 283 -2.88 -15.37 -33.20
C ALA A 283 -2.63 -14.83 -34.62
N LYS A 284 -3.36 -13.77 -35.00
CA LYS A 284 -3.22 -13.11 -36.31
C LYS A 284 -1.83 -12.53 -36.54
N GLU A 285 -1.28 -11.82 -35.55
CA GLU A 285 -0.04 -11.06 -35.76
C GLU A 285 1.21 -11.94 -35.62
N THR A 286 1.15 -12.98 -34.80
CA THR A 286 2.28 -13.89 -34.54
C THR A 286 2.27 -15.16 -35.38
N ASN A 287 1.16 -15.46 -36.06
CA ASN A 287 0.89 -16.76 -36.71
C ASN A 287 0.98 -17.96 -35.74
N ALA A 288 0.92 -17.72 -34.42
CA ALA A 288 0.91 -18.80 -33.45
C ALA A 288 -0.47 -19.49 -33.44
N ALA A 289 -0.46 -20.82 -33.41
CA ALA A 289 -1.68 -21.58 -33.24
C ALA A 289 -2.24 -21.37 -31.82
N ARG A 290 -3.54 -21.08 -31.71
CA ARG A 290 -4.21 -21.10 -30.41
C ARG A 290 -4.25 -22.54 -29.90
N VAL A 291 -3.79 -22.72 -28.67
CA VAL A 291 -3.85 -23.96 -27.90
C VAL A 291 -4.51 -23.62 -26.58
N PRO A 292 -5.83 -23.31 -26.57
CA PRO A 292 -6.52 -22.96 -25.35
C PRO A 292 -6.43 -24.12 -24.35
N ALA A 293 -6.19 -23.79 -23.08
CA ALA A 293 -6.18 -24.78 -22.03
C ALA A 293 -7.48 -25.60 -22.06
N ARG A 294 -7.33 -26.93 -22.16
CA ARG A 294 -8.45 -27.86 -22.17
C ARG A 294 -9.19 -27.73 -20.84
N VAL A 295 -10.50 -27.53 -20.87
CA VAL A 295 -11.31 -27.58 -19.65
C VAL A 295 -11.28 -29.01 -19.11
N SER A 296 -10.91 -29.16 -17.84
CA SER A 296 -10.77 -30.44 -17.15
C SER A 296 -11.35 -30.38 -15.73
N ASP A 297 -11.31 -31.53 -15.06
CA ASP A 297 -11.61 -31.71 -13.64
C ASP A 297 -10.34 -31.87 -12.79
N ALA A 298 -9.17 -31.48 -13.34
CA ALA A 298 -7.88 -31.56 -12.68
C ALA A 298 -7.92 -30.85 -11.31
N ARG A 299 -7.22 -31.44 -10.34
CA ARG A 299 -7.16 -30.93 -8.97
C ARG A 299 -5.72 -30.56 -8.62
N ALA A 300 -5.59 -29.60 -7.72
CA ALA A 300 -4.31 -29.26 -7.15
C ALA A 300 -3.70 -30.49 -6.45
N PRO A 301 -2.39 -30.72 -6.59
CA PRO A 301 -1.66 -31.66 -5.73
C PRO A 301 -1.89 -31.38 -4.23
N ALA A 302 -1.80 -32.41 -3.40
CA ALA A 302 -2.18 -32.31 -1.98
C ALA A 302 -1.33 -31.30 -1.18
N ASP A 303 -0.07 -31.14 -1.54
CA ASP A 303 0.89 -30.19 -0.96
C ASP A 303 0.60 -28.72 -1.33
N VAL A 304 -0.11 -28.47 -2.44
CA VAL A 304 -0.46 -27.11 -2.87
C VAL A 304 -1.35 -26.41 -1.86
N GLU A 305 -2.32 -27.09 -1.24
CA GLU A 305 -3.19 -26.46 -0.24
C GLU A 305 -2.41 -26.04 1.01
N VAL A 306 -1.33 -26.76 1.36
CA VAL A 306 -0.41 -26.33 2.44
C VAL A 306 0.27 -25.02 2.06
N GLY A 307 0.81 -24.94 0.84
CA GLY A 307 1.45 -23.72 0.35
C GLY A 307 0.48 -22.54 0.16
N LEU A 308 -0.78 -22.79 -0.21
CA LEU A 308 -1.82 -21.75 -0.31
C LEU A 308 -2.24 -21.19 1.05
N ARG A 309 -2.03 -21.93 2.14
CA ARG A 309 -2.25 -21.48 3.51
C ARG A 309 -1.02 -20.79 4.11
N ALA A 310 0.14 -20.90 3.47
CA ALA A 310 1.36 -20.29 3.96
C ALA A 310 1.26 -18.76 4.00
N VAL A 311 1.90 -18.15 4.99
CA VAL A 311 2.02 -16.69 5.14
C VAL A 311 3.44 -16.19 4.84
N ASN A 312 4.16 -16.93 4.00
CA ASN A 312 5.45 -16.57 3.43
C ASN A 312 5.40 -16.69 1.89
N TYR A 313 6.13 -15.83 1.19
CA TYR A 313 6.09 -15.80 -0.28
C TYR A 313 6.85 -16.96 -0.94
N PHE A 314 7.72 -17.69 -0.23
CA PHE A 314 8.46 -18.83 -0.78
C PHE A 314 7.51 -19.98 -1.12
N GLU A 315 6.72 -20.41 -0.15
CA GLU A 315 5.78 -21.53 -0.28
C GLU A 315 4.60 -21.17 -1.18
N LEU A 316 4.09 -19.94 -1.10
CA LEU A 316 3.03 -19.48 -1.99
C LEU A 316 3.47 -19.43 -3.46
N LEU A 317 4.69 -18.98 -3.73
CA LEU A 317 5.21 -18.94 -5.11
C LEU A 317 5.40 -20.37 -5.65
N ALA A 318 5.89 -21.30 -4.82
CA ALA A 318 5.96 -22.72 -5.17
C ALA A 318 4.58 -23.32 -5.46
N ALA A 319 3.59 -23.05 -4.61
CA ALA A 319 2.21 -23.52 -4.78
C ALA A 319 1.57 -22.99 -6.08
N VAL A 320 1.73 -21.69 -6.36
CA VAL A 320 1.25 -21.07 -7.60
C VAL A 320 1.94 -21.68 -8.83
N ARG A 321 3.25 -21.94 -8.77
CA ARG A 321 3.97 -22.60 -9.86
C ARG A 321 3.49 -24.04 -10.09
N ALA A 322 3.21 -24.78 -9.02
CA ALA A 322 2.63 -26.13 -9.10
C ALA A 322 1.22 -26.12 -9.70
N LEU A 323 0.38 -25.12 -9.37
CA LEU A 323 -0.93 -24.92 -9.99
C LEU A 323 -0.81 -24.69 -11.50
N HIS A 324 0.09 -23.80 -11.94
CA HIS A 324 0.36 -23.57 -13.36
C HIS A 324 0.88 -24.82 -14.07
N ALA A 325 1.78 -25.58 -13.43
CA ALA A 325 2.25 -26.85 -13.97
C ALA A 325 1.10 -27.86 -14.14
N THR A 326 0.19 -27.92 -13.18
CA THR A 326 -1.01 -28.77 -13.21
C THR A 326 -1.95 -28.36 -14.34
N ILE A 327 -2.19 -27.05 -14.55
CA ILE A 327 -3.02 -26.56 -15.66
C ILE A 327 -2.38 -26.92 -17.01
N ARG A 328 -1.07 -26.78 -17.15
CA ARG A 328 -0.37 -27.13 -18.38
C ARG A 328 -0.44 -28.62 -18.71
N SER A 329 -0.30 -29.50 -17.72
CA SER A 329 -0.28 -30.94 -17.94
C SER A 329 -1.67 -31.59 -17.98
N GLY A 330 -2.60 -31.11 -17.15
CA GLY A 330 -3.92 -31.70 -16.93
C GLY A 330 -5.10 -30.85 -17.43
N GLY A 331 -4.85 -29.64 -17.94
CA GLY A 331 -5.89 -28.71 -18.36
C GLY A 331 -6.39 -27.78 -17.26
N GLU A 332 -7.11 -26.75 -17.67
CA GLU A 332 -7.73 -25.75 -16.79
C GLU A 332 -8.97 -26.33 -16.12
N SER A 333 -9.03 -26.28 -14.78
CA SER A 333 -10.24 -26.62 -14.04
C SER A 333 -10.77 -25.42 -13.24
N PRO A 334 -12.09 -25.36 -12.96
CA PRO A 334 -12.66 -24.30 -12.15
C PRO A 334 -12.05 -24.20 -10.73
N LEU A 335 -11.59 -25.31 -10.16
CA LEU A 335 -10.91 -25.35 -8.85
C LEU A 335 -9.51 -24.74 -8.94
N LEU A 336 -8.72 -25.12 -9.94
CA LEU A 336 -7.38 -24.59 -10.14
C LEU A 336 -7.38 -23.07 -10.37
N LEU A 337 -8.39 -22.54 -11.07
CA LEU A 337 -8.56 -21.08 -11.24
C LEU A 337 -8.86 -20.36 -9.92
N THR A 338 -9.67 -20.99 -9.06
CA THR A 338 -9.97 -20.46 -7.72
C THR A 338 -8.71 -20.43 -6.86
N ASP A 339 -7.90 -21.49 -6.92
CA ASP A 339 -6.64 -21.60 -6.18
C ASP A 339 -5.56 -20.64 -6.68
N LEU A 340 -5.47 -20.43 -8.00
CA LEU A 340 -4.59 -19.39 -8.57
C LEU A 340 -5.01 -17.99 -8.11
N ALA A 341 -6.30 -17.70 -8.08
CA ALA A 341 -6.80 -16.42 -7.57
C ALA A 341 -6.40 -16.22 -6.10
N ARG A 342 -6.61 -17.23 -5.24
CA ARG A 342 -6.19 -17.22 -3.82
C ARG A 342 -4.68 -16.99 -3.67
N GLY A 343 -3.88 -17.78 -4.39
CA GLY A 343 -2.41 -17.74 -4.30
C GLY A 343 -1.84 -16.38 -4.71
N TYR A 344 -2.26 -15.85 -5.87
CA TYR A 344 -1.79 -14.55 -6.34
C TYR A 344 -2.28 -13.37 -5.50
N ALA A 345 -3.53 -13.40 -5.02
CA ALA A 345 -4.03 -12.36 -4.13
C ALA A 345 -3.24 -12.33 -2.81
N THR A 346 -2.92 -13.50 -2.27
CA THR A 346 -2.14 -13.64 -1.02
C THR A 346 -0.68 -13.24 -1.23
N LEU A 347 -0.04 -13.61 -2.35
CA LEU A 347 1.28 -13.10 -2.74
C LEU A 347 1.28 -11.57 -2.86
N GLY A 348 0.23 -11.02 -3.48
CA GLY A 348 0.02 -9.59 -3.61
C GLY A 348 0.01 -8.90 -2.24
N LEU A 349 -0.74 -9.44 -1.27
CA LEU A 349 -0.77 -8.95 0.11
C LEU A 349 0.60 -9.08 0.78
N LEU A 350 1.22 -10.26 0.78
CA LEU A 350 2.44 -10.51 1.56
C LEU A 350 3.69 -9.81 1.03
N THR A 351 3.62 -9.18 -0.15
CA THR A 351 4.74 -8.47 -0.77
C THR A 351 4.52 -6.96 -0.86
N GLU A 352 3.41 -6.43 -0.31
CA GLU A 352 3.11 -5.00 -0.33
C GLU A 352 4.15 -4.15 0.43
N HIS A 353 4.78 -4.69 1.48
CA HIS A 353 5.74 -3.98 2.33
C HIS A 353 7.11 -3.79 1.66
N LEU A 354 7.34 -4.45 0.53
CA LEU A 354 8.62 -4.42 -0.18
C LEU A 354 8.82 -3.18 -1.05
N ASP A 355 7.78 -2.33 -1.18
CA ASP A 355 7.81 -1.09 -1.96
C ASP A 355 8.24 -1.29 -3.44
N VAL A 356 7.96 -2.48 -3.99
CA VAL A 356 8.20 -2.83 -5.40
C VAL A 356 6.89 -3.05 -6.17
N ALA A 357 6.89 -2.72 -7.46
CA ALA A 357 5.71 -2.86 -8.34
C ALA A 357 5.16 -4.28 -8.49
N SER A 358 5.96 -5.31 -8.17
CA SER A 358 5.58 -6.72 -8.32
C SER A 358 4.31 -7.10 -7.55
N HIS A 359 4.07 -6.52 -6.37
CA HIS A 359 2.87 -6.83 -5.58
C HIS A 359 1.57 -6.43 -6.31
N LYS A 360 1.62 -5.37 -7.13
CA LYS A 360 0.48 -4.93 -7.97
C LYS A 360 0.27 -5.89 -9.15
N SER A 361 1.34 -6.44 -9.73
CA SER A 361 1.25 -7.48 -10.77
C SER A 361 0.65 -8.77 -10.21
N PHE A 362 1.01 -9.19 -8.98
CA PHE A 362 0.38 -10.34 -8.33
C PHE A 362 -1.11 -10.09 -8.05
N LYS A 363 -1.48 -8.92 -7.50
CA LYS A 363 -2.89 -8.52 -7.33
C LYS A 363 -3.68 -8.54 -8.65
N ALA A 364 -3.10 -8.01 -9.73
CA ALA A 364 -3.70 -8.03 -11.06
C ALA A 364 -3.93 -9.46 -11.58
N ARG A 365 -2.94 -10.36 -11.44
CA ARG A 365 -3.11 -11.78 -11.76
C ARG A 365 -4.22 -12.43 -10.93
N GLY A 366 -4.26 -12.16 -9.63
CA GLY A 366 -5.30 -12.66 -8.72
C GLY A 366 -6.70 -12.24 -9.16
N LEU A 367 -6.89 -10.97 -9.54
CA LEU A 367 -8.18 -10.46 -10.05
C LEU A 367 -8.57 -11.13 -11.37
N LEU A 368 -7.65 -11.20 -12.34
CA LEU A 368 -7.93 -11.80 -13.65
C LEU A 368 -8.31 -13.28 -13.52
N TYR A 369 -7.60 -14.06 -12.69
CA TYR A 369 -7.96 -15.46 -12.43
C TYR A 369 -9.28 -15.61 -11.67
N ALA A 370 -9.60 -14.70 -10.74
CA ALA A 370 -10.90 -14.71 -10.06
C ALA A 370 -12.06 -14.46 -11.04
N TYR A 371 -11.94 -13.47 -11.93
CA TYR A 371 -12.94 -13.22 -12.97
C TYR A 371 -13.03 -14.38 -13.98
N ARG A 372 -11.90 -15.01 -14.34
CA ARG A 372 -11.90 -16.22 -15.19
C ARG A 372 -12.61 -17.39 -14.49
N ALA A 373 -12.41 -17.57 -13.18
CA ALA A 373 -13.14 -18.57 -12.39
C ALA A 373 -14.65 -18.31 -12.38
N VAL A 374 -15.08 -17.04 -12.27
CA VAL A 374 -16.50 -16.64 -12.38
C VAL A 374 -17.04 -16.94 -13.77
N ALA A 375 -16.29 -16.62 -14.83
CA ALA A 375 -16.67 -16.92 -16.21
C ALA A 375 -16.80 -18.43 -16.47
N ARG A 376 -15.98 -19.24 -15.80
CA ARG A 376 -16.05 -20.71 -15.81
C ARG A 376 -17.10 -21.28 -14.86
N LYS A 377 -17.84 -20.44 -14.12
CA LYS A 377 -18.85 -20.84 -13.14
C LYS A 377 -18.29 -21.83 -12.10
N ALA A 378 -17.07 -21.58 -11.62
CA ALA A 378 -16.52 -22.42 -10.55
C ALA A 378 -17.44 -22.36 -9.32
N PRO A 379 -17.69 -23.47 -8.61
CA PRO A 379 -18.59 -23.48 -7.46
C PRO A 379 -18.22 -22.45 -6.38
N ALA A 380 -16.92 -22.24 -6.14
CA ALA A 380 -16.41 -21.27 -5.18
C ALA A 380 -16.00 -19.93 -5.82
N ALA A 381 -16.22 -19.70 -7.12
CA ALA A 381 -15.76 -18.48 -7.80
C ALA A 381 -16.28 -17.18 -7.18
N PRO A 382 -17.56 -17.06 -6.75
CA PRO A 382 -18.03 -15.85 -6.08
C PRO A 382 -17.25 -15.53 -4.80
N TRP A 383 -16.89 -16.56 -4.02
CA TRP A 383 -16.07 -16.41 -2.81
C TRP A 383 -14.60 -16.15 -3.13
N ALA A 384 -14.07 -16.75 -4.19
CA ALA A 384 -12.72 -16.49 -4.68
C ALA A 384 -12.57 -15.02 -5.09
N LEU A 385 -13.57 -14.48 -5.79
CA LEU A 385 -13.61 -13.07 -6.16
C LEU A 385 -13.73 -12.17 -4.93
N ALA A 386 -14.62 -12.48 -3.98
CA ALA A 386 -14.74 -11.71 -2.74
C ALA A 386 -13.42 -11.68 -1.95
N TYR A 387 -12.76 -12.83 -1.83
CA TYR A 387 -11.45 -12.97 -1.18
C TYR A 387 -10.36 -12.17 -1.90
N THR A 388 -10.25 -12.28 -3.21
CA THR A 388 -9.29 -11.51 -3.99
C THR A 388 -9.53 -10.00 -3.85
N LEU A 389 -10.79 -9.55 -3.97
CA LEU A 389 -11.14 -8.13 -3.78
C LEU A 389 -10.78 -7.63 -2.37
N CYS A 390 -10.98 -8.47 -1.34
CA CYS A 390 -10.58 -8.17 0.04
C CYS A 390 -9.07 -7.96 0.13
N LEU A 391 -8.26 -8.91 -0.35
CA LEU A 391 -6.80 -8.83 -0.25
C LEU A 391 -6.18 -7.75 -1.14
N VAL A 392 -6.85 -7.37 -2.23
CA VAL A 392 -6.43 -6.24 -3.06
C VAL A 392 -6.65 -4.91 -2.34
N GLY A 393 -7.62 -4.82 -1.43
CA GLY A 393 -8.03 -3.60 -0.71
C GLY A 393 -9.28 -2.92 -1.29
N LEU A 394 -10.12 -3.65 -2.04
CA LEU A 394 -11.39 -3.19 -2.62
C LEU A 394 -12.57 -3.58 -1.72
N HIS A 395 -12.52 -3.18 -0.45
CA HIS A 395 -13.36 -3.73 0.62
C HIS A 395 -14.87 -3.61 0.38
N ARG A 396 -15.36 -2.50 -0.17
CA ARG A 396 -16.79 -2.38 -0.52
C ARG A 396 -17.22 -3.44 -1.52
N GLN A 397 -16.47 -3.59 -2.61
CA GLN A 397 -16.77 -4.58 -3.65
C GLN A 397 -16.65 -6.00 -3.09
N ALA A 398 -15.68 -6.25 -2.23
CA ALA A 398 -15.53 -7.54 -1.56
C ALA A 398 -16.75 -7.90 -0.70
N LEU A 399 -17.28 -6.95 0.08
CA LEU A 399 -18.49 -7.13 0.88
C LEU A 399 -19.74 -7.36 0.01
N ASP A 400 -19.90 -6.59 -1.06
CA ASP A 400 -21.03 -6.75 -2.00
C ASP A 400 -20.97 -8.12 -2.70
N GLN A 401 -19.77 -8.55 -3.08
CA GLN A 401 -19.54 -9.86 -3.69
C GLN A 401 -19.77 -11.01 -2.69
N ALA A 402 -19.28 -10.88 -1.45
CA ALA A 402 -19.53 -11.87 -0.38
C ALA A 402 -21.02 -12.02 -0.10
N LYS A 403 -21.75 -10.90 0.01
CA LYS A 403 -23.21 -10.90 0.17
C LYS A 403 -23.91 -11.62 -0.99
N SER A 404 -23.44 -11.41 -2.22
CA SER A 404 -23.98 -12.06 -3.42
C SER A 404 -23.62 -13.54 -3.52
N ALA A 405 -22.52 -13.98 -2.88
CA ALA A 405 -22.08 -15.37 -2.85
C ALA A 405 -22.89 -16.25 -1.88
N GLY A 406 -23.63 -15.67 -0.93
CA GLY A 406 -24.50 -16.37 0.03
C GLY A 406 -23.90 -16.50 1.43
N ALA A 407 -24.48 -17.36 2.27
CA ALA A 407 -24.13 -17.45 3.70
C ALA A 407 -23.07 -18.54 4.03
N ASN A 408 -22.65 -19.35 3.06
CA ASN A 408 -21.78 -20.51 3.27
C ASN A 408 -20.41 -20.31 2.61
N PRO A 409 -19.52 -19.47 3.17
CA PRO A 409 -18.17 -19.33 2.68
C PRO A 409 -17.35 -20.61 2.90
N PRO A 410 -16.50 -21.01 1.93
CA PRO A 410 -15.40 -21.92 2.20
C PRO A 410 -14.55 -21.44 3.39
N PRO A 411 -13.89 -22.33 4.14
CA PRO A 411 -13.08 -21.97 5.31
C PRO A 411 -12.17 -20.75 5.10
N TRP A 412 -11.32 -20.76 4.06
CA TRP A 412 -10.41 -19.66 3.74
C TRP A 412 -11.12 -18.34 3.40
N ALA A 413 -12.38 -18.36 2.97
CA ALA A 413 -13.15 -17.16 2.62
C ALA A 413 -13.83 -16.50 3.83
N ARG A 414 -13.86 -17.16 4.99
CA ARG A 414 -14.48 -16.63 6.22
C ARG A 414 -13.80 -15.35 6.74
N VAL A 415 -12.57 -15.07 6.31
CA VAL A 415 -11.85 -13.83 6.66
C VAL A 415 -12.40 -12.58 6.00
N VAL A 416 -13.13 -12.71 4.88
CA VAL A 416 -13.45 -11.58 4.00
C VAL A 416 -14.24 -10.49 4.72
N GLU A 417 -15.35 -10.87 5.36
CA GLU A 417 -16.24 -9.91 6.01
C GLU A 417 -15.58 -9.26 7.25
N PRO A 418 -14.96 -10.02 8.17
CA PRO A 418 -14.20 -9.42 9.28
C PRO A 418 -13.07 -8.50 8.81
N ALA A 419 -12.27 -8.90 7.81
CA ALA A 419 -11.15 -8.10 7.31
C ALA A 419 -11.61 -6.80 6.64
N CYS A 420 -12.63 -6.86 5.78
CA CYS A 420 -13.18 -5.65 5.13
C CYS A 420 -13.87 -4.69 6.13
N ARG A 421 -14.22 -5.19 7.32
CA ARG A 421 -14.76 -4.40 8.44
C ARG A 421 -13.73 -4.03 9.50
N PHE A 422 -12.48 -4.45 9.32
CA PHE A 422 -11.39 -4.25 10.27
C PHE A 422 -11.65 -4.87 11.65
N ASP A 423 -12.53 -5.87 11.74
CA ASP A 423 -12.87 -6.55 12.98
C ASP A 423 -11.80 -7.57 13.37
N HIS A 424 -10.71 -7.05 13.93
CA HIS A 424 -9.59 -7.85 14.41
C HIS A 424 -9.95 -8.79 15.57
N VAL A 425 -11.10 -8.58 16.26
CA VAL A 425 -11.59 -9.51 17.30
C VAL A 425 -12.27 -10.70 16.63
N ALA A 426 -13.14 -10.46 15.65
CA ALA A 426 -13.75 -11.54 14.86
C ALA A 426 -12.69 -12.35 14.10
N LEU A 427 -11.66 -11.70 13.53
CA LEU A 427 -10.55 -12.40 12.89
C LEU A 427 -9.80 -13.33 13.87
N LYS A 428 -9.56 -12.89 15.11
CA LYS A 428 -8.94 -13.72 16.15
C LYS A 428 -9.81 -14.94 16.52
N ALA A 429 -11.13 -14.79 16.45
CA ALA A 429 -12.07 -15.85 16.83
C ALA A 429 -12.26 -16.93 15.76
N LEU A 430 -11.70 -16.75 14.55
CA LEU A 430 -11.79 -17.75 13.49
C LEU A 430 -10.97 -19.01 13.82
N PRO A 431 -11.46 -20.20 13.48
CA PRO A 431 -10.74 -21.46 13.70
C PRO A 431 -9.47 -21.51 12.83
N GLY A 432 -8.30 -21.48 13.47
CA GLY A 432 -7.00 -21.38 12.79
C GLY A 432 -6.63 -22.61 11.94
N ASP A 433 -7.11 -23.79 12.30
CA ASP A 433 -6.94 -25.04 11.53
C ASP A 433 -7.72 -25.04 10.20
N GLU A 434 -8.85 -24.35 10.18
CA GLU A 434 -9.72 -24.23 9.01
C GLU A 434 -9.30 -23.07 8.09
N VAL A 435 -9.05 -21.89 8.67
CA VAL A 435 -8.80 -20.65 7.92
C VAL A 435 -7.31 -20.45 7.61
N GLY A 436 -6.44 -21.01 8.45
CA GLY A 436 -5.00 -20.84 8.35
C GLY A 436 -4.50 -19.48 8.88
N PRO A 437 -3.18 -19.25 8.83
CA PRO A 437 -2.54 -18.08 9.41
C PRO A 437 -2.84 -16.75 8.71
N ILE A 438 -3.53 -16.79 7.56
CA ILE A 438 -3.98 -15.57 6.87
C ILE A 438 -4.95 -14.75 7.73
N ALA A 439 -5.74 -15.38 8.61
CA ALA A 439 -6.61 -14.68 9.56
C ALA A 439 -5.80 -13.78 10.50
N ASP A 440 -4.65 -14.25 10.99
CA ASP A 440 -3.77 -13.46 11.86
C ASP A 440 -3.05 -12.34 11.10
N VAL A 441 -2.64 -12.58 9.84
CA VAL A 441 -2.09 -11.53 8.99
C VAL A 441 -3.12 -10.42 8.78
N LEU A 442 -4.37 -10.78 8.46
CA LEU A 442 -5.45 -9.82 8.28
C LEU A 442 -5.86 -9.14 9.59
N ARG A 443 -5.76 -9.85 10.72
CA ARG A 443 -5.97 -9.28 12.06
C ARG A 443 -4.94 -8.20 12.34
N TYR A 444 -3.68 -8.48 12.02
CA TYR A 444 -2.59 -7.52 12.14
C TYR A 444 -2.81 -6.32 11.21
N THR A 445 -3.07 -6.52 9.91
CA THR A 445 -3.26 -5.39 8.98
C THR A 445 -4.50 -4.55 9.31
N SER A 446 -5.56 -5.17 9.87
CA SER A 446 -6.77 -4.47 10.33
C SER A 446 -6.51 -3.57 11.55
N ALA A 447 -5.52 -3.92 12.37
CA ALA A 447 -5.11 -3.14 13.55
C ALA A 447 -3.95 -2.18 13.25
N SER A 448 -3.13 -2.48 12.24
CA SER A 448 -1.90 -1.75 11.88
C SER A 448 -2.20 -0.32 11.47
N ASN A 449 -1.63 0.63 12.21
CA ASN A 449 -1.75 2.06 11.93
C ASN A 449 -0.62 2.86 12.60
N ASP A 450 -0.27 3.99 12.00
CA ASP A 450 0.80 4.87 12.48
C ASP A 450 0.44 5.63 13.78
N TYR A 451 -0.82 5.59 14.20
CA TYR A 451 -1.36 6.41 15.30
C TYR A 451 -1.38 5.69 16.65
N THR A 452 -1.36 4.36 16.65
CA THR A 452 -1.28 3.50 17.82
C THR A 452 -0.31 2.36 17.52
N ARG A 453 0.80 2.32 18.23
CA ARG A 453 1.89 1.38 17.97
C ARG A 453 1.77 0.12 18.81
N VAL A 454 1.38 0.25 20.08
CA VAL A 454 1.43 -0.85 21.05
C VAL A 454 0.43 -1.96 20.69
N HIS A 455 -0.79 -1.60 20.28
CA HIS A 455 -1.83 -2.57 19.92
C HIS A 455 -1.45 -3.45 18.71
N PRO A 456 -1.15 -2.89 17.52
CA PRO A 456 -0.72 -3.72 16.39
C PRO A 456 0.60 -4.45 16.66
N GLU A 457 1.55 -3.84 17.38
CA GLU A 457 2.80 -4.52 17.78
C GLU A 457 2.52 -5.80 18.59
N GLY A 458 1.61 -5.75 19.57
CA GLY A 458 1.23 -6.92 20.35
C GLY A 458 0.62 -8.04 19.49
N ILE A 459 -0.25 -7.69 18.54
CA ILE A 459 -0.84 -8.64 17.59
C ILE A 459 0.23 -9.24 16.68
N GLY A 460 1.14 -8.42 16.17
CA GLY A 460 2.22 -8.86 15.29
C GLY A 460 3.20 -9.80 16.00
N LEU A 461 3.56 -9.49 17.24
CA LEU A 461 4.40 -10.38 18.05
C LEU A 461 3.71 -11.72 18.38
N GLU A 462 2.40 -11.73 18.63
CA GLU A 462 1.60 -12.96 18.81
C GLU A 462 1.67 -13.84 17.54
N LEU A 463 1.50 -13.23 16.36
CA LEU A 463 1.61 -13.93 15.08
C LEU A 463 3.04 -14.47 14.86
N LEU A 464 4.07 -13.64 15.07
CA LEU A 464 5.46 -14.02 14.83
C LEU A 464 5.95 -15.11 15.79
N GLN A 465 5.30 -15.35 16.92
CA GLN A 465 5.59 -16.51 17.77
C GLN A 465 5.26 -17.84 17.06
N GLN A 466 4.22 -17.84 16.21
CA GLN A 466 3.75 -19.02 15.49
C GLN A 466 4.32 -19.09 14.07
N HIS A 467 4.45 -17.93 13.42
CA HIS A 467 4.84 -17.79 12.02
C HIS A 467 5.99 -16.79 11.87
N ARG A 468 7.18 -17.15 12.38
CA ARG A 468 8.39 -16.32 12.34
C ARG A 468 8.82 -15.92 10.92
N ASP A 469 8.37 -16.63 9.91
CA ASP A 469 8.68 -16.42 8.50
C ASP A 469 7.65 -15.54 7.77
N CYS A 470 6.67 -14.97 8.49
CA CYS A 470 5.81 -13.94 7.94
C CYS A 470 6.55 -12.60 7.85
N LEU A 471 7.40 -12.47 6.82
CA LEU A 471 8.31 -11.33 6.64
C LEU A 471 7.57 -9.99 6.56
N ARG A 472 6.37 -9.94 5.99
CA ARG A 472 5.52 -8.73 6.01
C ARG A 472 5.28 -8.22 7.44
N VAL A 473 4.82 -9.10 8.32
CA VAL A 473 4.48 -8.72 9.69
C VAL A 473 5.75 -8.43 10.48
N TYR A 474 6.83 -9.18 10.24
CA TYR A 474 8.13 -8.89 10.82
C TYR A 474 8.61 -7.47 10.44
N ASP A 475 8.51 -7.11 9.16
CA ASP A 475 8.87 -5.79 8.63
C ASP A 475 8.04 -4.66 9.25
N GLU A 476 6.72 -4.80 9.23
CA GLU A 476 5.85 -3.75 9.77
C GLU A 476 6.00 -3.64 11.31
N VAL A 477 6.15 -4.74 12.06
CA VAL A 477 6.41 -4.68 13.51
C VAL A 477 7.74 -3.98 13.79
N THR A 478 8.77 -4.24 12.98
CA THR A 478 10.07 -3.57 13.08
C THR A 478 9.88 -2.05 13.05
N LEU A 479 9.11 -1.51 12.10
CA LEU A 479 8.82 -0.07 11.99
C LEU A 479 8.01 0.51 13.14
N HIS A 480 7.01 -0.22 13.61
CA HIS A 480 6.11 0.28 14.66
C HIS A 480 6.73 0.14 16.06
N SER A 481 7.78 -0.66 16.18
CA SER A 481 8.51 -0.84 17.43
C SER A 481 9.29 0.41 17.82
N GLY A 482 9.39 0.68 19.12
CA GLY A 482 10.24 1.77 19.64
C GLY A 482 11.71 1.55 19.24
N ASN A 483 12.52 2.63 19.24
CA ASN A 483 13.90 2.62 18.74
C ASN A 483 14.77 1.45 19.24
N ASP A 484 14.64 1.05 20.52
CA ASP A 484 15.42 -0.05 21.10
C ASP A 484 15.08 -1.39 20.44
N ARG A 485 13.79 -1.66 20.23
CA ARG A 485 13.34 -2.90 19.58
C ARG A 485 13.58 -2.84 18.07
N LEU A 486 13.44 -1.68 17.44
CA LEU A 486 13.84 -1.46 16.06
C LEU A 486 15.34 -1.77 15.87
N ALA A 487 16.21 -1.34 16.80
CA ALA A 487 17.63 -1.66 16.78
C ALA A 487 17.91 -3.16 16.89
N LEU A 488 17.20 -3.86 17.79
CA LEU A 488 17.32 -5.31 17.94
C LEU A 488 16.80 -6.06 16.69
N MET A 489 15.61 -5.73 16.22
CA MET A 489 14.96 -6.43 15.11
C MET A 489 15.70 -6.22 13.78
N THR A 490 16.22 -5.02 13.53
CA THR A 490 17.04 -4.73 12.32
C THR A 490 18.42 -5.38 12.35
N GLU A 491 18.91 -5.77 13.53
CA GLU A 491 20.13 -6.56 13.66
C GLU A 491 19.86 -8.07 13.45
N GLU A 492 18.71 -8.56 13.89
CA GLU A 492 18.30 -9.96 13.71
C GLU A 492 17.77 -10.27 12.30
N SER A 493 17.05 -9.33 11.66
CA SER A 493 16.34 -9.57 10.41
C SER A 493 17.22 -10.11 9.27
N PRO A 494 18.48 -9.65 9.08
CA PRO A 494 19.31 -10.18 8.01
C PRO A 494 19.68 -11.65 8.23
N ARG A 495 19.90 -12.05 9.49
CA ARG A 495 20.19 -13.43 9.86
C ARG A 495 18.95 -14.32 9.70
N LEU A 496 17.79 -13.82 10.11
CA LEU A 496 16.52 -14.52 9.90
C LEU A 496 16.30 -14.82 8.41
N LEU A 497 16.44 -13.81 7.55
CA LEU A 497 16.27 -13.99 6.11
C LEU A 497 17.29 -14.98 5.52
N SER A 498 18.57 -14.91 5.92
CA SER A 498 19.60 -15.90 5.51
C SER A 498 19.20 -17.33 5.86
N ASN A 499 18.66 -17.56 7.05
CA ASN A 499 18.16 -18.87 7.46
C ASN A 499 16.97 -19.31 6.62
N LEU A 500 15.98 -18.42 6.42
CA LEU A 500 14.79 -18.71 5.63
C LEU A 500 15.13 -19.01 4.17
N ILE A 501 16.08 -18.28 3.56
CA ILE A 501 16.55 -18.59 2.20
C ILE A 501 17.12 -20.01 2.17
N ALA A 502 18.01 -20.35 3.11
CA ALA A 502 18.62 -21.68 3.15
C ALA A 502 17.60 -22.81 3.40
N ASP A 503 16.64 -22.60 4.30
CA ASP A 503 15.61 -23.58 4.64
C ASP A 503 14.56 -23.74 3.52
N ARG A 504 13.99 -22.62 3.05
CA ARG A 504 12.86 -22.63 2.12
C ARG A 504 13.30 -22.91 0.68
N LEU A 505 14.43 -22.36 0.21
CA LEU A 505 14.93 -22.70 -1.12
C LEU A 505 15.33 -24.18 -1.18
N GLY A 506 15.92 -24.73 -0.12
CA GLY A 506 16.31 -26.14 -0.05
C GLY A 506 15.12 -27.11 -0.19
N GLY A 507 13.90 -26.67 0.11
CA GLY A 507 12.67 -27.43 -0.08
C GLY A 507 12.05 -27.32 -1.48
N LEU A 508 12.57 -26.46 -2.36
CA LEU A 508 12.03 -26.32 -3.72
C LEU A 508 12.53 -27.47 -4.60
N SER A 509 11.61 -28.29 -5.10
CA SER A 509 11.92 -29.46 -5.94
C SER A 509 12.65 -29.13 -7.25
N GLU A 510 12.51 -27.90 -7.71
CA GLU A 510 13.07 -27.37 -8.96
C GLU A 510 14.26 -26.43 -8.73
N LEU A 511 14.85 -26.45 -7.53
CA LEU A 511 16.00 -25.62 -7.19
C LEU A 511 17.19 -25.97 -8.10
N PRO A 512 17.79 -24.98 -8.81
CA PRO A 512 19.00 -25.21 -9.58
C PRO A 512 20.15 -25.72 -8.71
N ALA A 513 20.93 -26.69 -9.21
CA ALA A 513 22.05 -27.28 -8.47
C ALA A 513 23.08 -26.23 -8.00
N ALA A 514 23.31 -25.20 -8.81
CA ALA A 514 24.19 -24.08 -8.45
C ALA A 514 23.66 -23.28 -7.24
N ALA A 515 22.35 -23.12 -7.11
CA ALA A 515 21.74 -22.50 -5.93
C ALA A 515 21.84 -23.42 -4.71
N ALA A 516 21.57 -24.71 -4.89
CA ALA A 516 21.62 -25.71 -3.81
C ALA A 516 23.01 -25.81 -3.15
N ALA A 517 24.07 -25.77 -3.95
CA ALA A 517 25.46 -25.92 -3.48
C ALA A 517 25.90 -24.85 -2.46
N GLY A 518 25.26 -23.68 -2.45
CA GLY A 518 25.63 -22.54 -1.61
C GLY A 518 24.82 -22.39 -0.32
N LEU A 519 23.71 -23.10 -0.14
CA LEU A 519 22.71 -22.79 0.90
C LEU A 519 23.28 -22.86 2.34
N GLY A 520 24.24 -23.75 2.61
CA GLY A 520 24.92 -23.80 3.91
C GLY A 520 25.69 -22.51 4.23
N LYS A 521 26.33 -21.90 3.23
CA LYS A 521 27.03 -20.61 3.39
C LYS A 521 26.06 -19.44 3.47
N VAL A 522 24.96 -19.49 2.72
CA VAL A 522 23.87 -18.51 2.84
C VAL A 522 23.36 -18.44 4.27
N ARG A 523 23.13 -19.60 4.91
CA ARG A 523 22.72 -19.68 6.33
C ARG A 523 23.71 -18.99 7.27
N SER A 524 25.00 -19.07 6.99
CA SER A 524 26.05 -18.37 7.76
C SER A 524 26.17 -16.88 7.46
N GLY A 525 25.34 -16.31 6.57
CA GLY A 525 25.37 -14.89 6.21
C GLY A 525 26.43 -14.54 5.17
N ASP A 526 26.85 -15.48 4.33
CA ASP A 526 27.77 -15.22 3.22
C ASP A 526 27.02 -14.56 2.04
N ALA A 527 27.30 -13.27 1.81
CA ALA A 527 26.66 -12.49 0.75
C ALA A 527 27.00 -12.98 -0.68
N VAL A 528 28.21 -13.53 -0.88
CA VAL A 528 28.64 -14.03 -2.20
C VAL A 528 27.91 -15.33 -2.51
N ALA A 529 27.77 -16.22 -1.52
CA ALA A 529 26.99 -17.43 -1.67
C ALA A 529 25.51 -17.12 -1.95
N GLU A 530 24.94 -16.14 -1.23
CA GLU A 530 23.56 -15.72 -1.46
C GLU A 530 23.37 -15.16 -2.87
N ARG A 531 24.23 -14.22 -3.29
CA ARG A 531 24.21 -13.68 -4.65
C ARG A 531 24.31 -14.77 -5.70
N THR A 532 25.21 -15.73 -5.50
CA THR A 532 25.37 -16.86 -6.42
C THR A 532 24.10 -17.70 -6.51
N ALA A 533 23.44 -17.97 -5.38
CA ALA A 533 22.18 -18.69 -5.36
C ALA A 533 21.06 -17.91 -6.06
N LEU A 534 20.94 -16.60 -5.81
CA LEU A 534 19.94 -15.74 -6.45
C LEU A 534 20.16 -15.61 -7.96
N ARG A 535 21.41 -15.44 -8.42
CA ARG A 535 21.75 -15.44 -9.86
C ARG A 535 21.45 -16.79 -10.52
N ALA A 536 21.63 -17.90 -9.80
CA ALA A 536 21.23 -19.21 -10.30
C ALA A 536 19.71 -19.35 -10.44
N LEU A 537 18.91 -18.71 -9.56
CA LEU A 537 17.45 -18.61 -9.73
C LEU A 537 17.07 -17.71 -10.91
N ASP A 538 17.79 -16.59 -11.13
CA ASP A 538 17.57 -15.71 -12.28
C ASP A 538 17.82 -16.44 -13.61
N ALA A 539 18.88 -17.24 -13.65
CA ALA A 539 19.25 -18.06 -14.80
C ALA A 539 18.43 -19.35 -14.92
N ALA A 540 17.58 -19.66 -13.93
CA ALA A 540 16.72 -20.83 -13.97
C ALA A 540 15.64 -20.62 -15.04
N GLY A 541 15.94 -21.10 -16.23
CA GLY A 541 15.00 -21.16 -17.33
C GLY A 541 13.83 -22.13 -17.07
N GLY A 542 12.94 -22.22 -18.04
CA GLY A 542 11.87 -23.22 -18.07
C GLY A 542 10.46 -22.66 -17.87
N PRO A 543 9.44 -23.53 -17.93
CA PRO A 543 8.04 -23.12 -18.09
C PRO A 543 7.35 -22.69 -16.78
N GLY A 544 8.03 -22.66 -15.64
CA GLY A 544 7.40 -22.33 -14.37
C GLY A 544 6.97 -20.86 -14.29
N GLU A 545 5.79 -20.61 -13.71
CA GLU A 545 5.13 -19.30 -13.70
C GLU A 545 4.60 -18.95 -12.29
N PRO A 546 4.95 -17.80 -11.69
CA PRO A 546 6.04 -16.89 -12.09
C PRO A 546 7.39 -17.61 -12.12
N SER A 547 8.39 -17.08 -12.82
CA SER A 547 9.74 -17.65 -12.86
C SER A 547 10.44 -17.62 -11.48
N LEU A 548 11.50 -18.40 -11.29
CA LEU A 548 12.27 -18.37 -10.04
C LEU A 548 13.02 -17.04 -9.85
N ALA A 549 13.24 -16.28 -10.91
CA ALA A 549 13.80 -14.93 -10.83
C ALA A 549 12.87 -13.96 -10.07
N ALA A 550 11.55 -14.14 -10.18
CA ALA A 550 10.61 -13.36 -9.38
C ALA A 550 10.83 -13.60 -7.88
N LEU A 551 11.11 -14.84 -7.46
CA LEU A 551 11.47 -15.15 -6.08
C LEU A 551 12.80 -14.50 -5.69
N ALA A 552 13.80 -14.55 -6.56
CA ALA A 552 15.09 -13.91 -6.30
C ALA A 552 14.94 -12.39 -6.14
N ALA A 553 14.10 -11.76 -6.95
CA ALA A 553 13.78 -10.34 -6.84
C ALA A 553 13.09 -9.97 -5.54
N LEU A 554 12.14 -10.79 -5.05
CA LEU A 554 11.51 -10.58 -3.74
C LEU A 554 12.53 -10.66 -2.60
N VAL A 555 13.46 -11.63 -2.65
CA VAL A 555 14.54 -11.74 -1.65
C VAL A 555 15.45 -10.51 -1.67
N ARG A 556 15.83 -10.01 -2.85
CA ARG A 556 16.64 -8.79 -2.96
C ARG A 556 15.88 -7.56 -2.44
N ALA A 557 14.58 -7.45 -2.73
CA ALA A 557 13.74 -6.37 -2.21
C ALA A 557 13.64 -6.42 -0.68
N GLU A 558 13.51 -7.62 -0.09
CA GLU A 558 13.50 -7.80 1.36
C GLU A 558 14.84 -7.37 2.00
N ARG A 559 15.99 -7.73 1.39
CA ARG A 559 17.31 -7.22 1.82
C ARG A 559 17.37 -5.69 1.78
N ALA A 560 16.86 -5.11 0.71
CA ALA A 560 16.86 -3.66 0.50
C ALA A 560 15.97 -2.96 1.53
N ARG A 561 14.85 -3.59 1.91
CA ARG A 561 13.90 -3.12 2.93
C ARG A 561 14.49 -3.18 4.34
N GLN A 562 15.12 -4.30 4.72
CA GLN A 562 15.79 -4.47 6.01
C GLN A 562 16.90 -3.42 6.21
N LEU A 563 17.66 -3.13 5.14
CA LEU A 563 18.65 -2.05 5.18
C LEU A 563 17.97 -0.69 5.41
N ASP A 564 16.87 -0.37 4.72
CA ASP A 564 16.16 0.90 4.90
C ASP A 564 15.71 1.13 6.36
N HIS A 565 15.22 0.10 7.04
CA HIS A 565 14.89 0.18 8.46
C HIS A 565 16.11 0.44 9.34
N ARG A 566 17.21 -0.27 9.07
CA ARG A 566 18.46 -0.06 9.79
C ARG A 566 18.99 1.35 9.59
N LEU A 567 18.90 1.89 8.38
CA LEU A 567 19.34 3.25 8.07
C LEU A 567 18.41 4.30 8.70
N THR A 568 17.12 4.02 8.82
CA THR A 568 16.14 4.91 9.46
C THR A 568 16.49 5.17 10.94
N LEU A 569 17.09 4.21 11.65
CA LEU A 569 17.60 4.43 13.02
C LEU A 569 18.63 5.58 13.10
N PHE A 570 19.41 5.77 12.04
CA PHE A 570 20.48 6.76 11.99
C PHE A 570 20.04 8.08 11.35
N ASP A 571 18.97 8.07 10.55
CA ASP A 571 18.43 9.26 9.87
C ASP A 571 17.84 10.29 10.85
N VAL A 572 17.30 9.82 11.98
CA VAL A 572 16.56 10.66 12.94
C VAL A 572 17.50 11.50 13.84
N ARG A 573 18.82 11.35 13.73
CA ARG A 573 19.77 11.96 14.68
C ARG A 573 21.01 12.52 13.99
N ARG A 574 20.95 13.83 13.73
CA ARG A 574 22.02 14.86 13.68
C ARG A 574 23.36 14.49 13.00
N PRO A 575 23.92 15.35 12.14
CA PRO A 575 25.33 15.24 11.75
C PRO A 575 26.25 15.32 12.99
N PRO A 576 27.44 14.69 12.95
CA PRO A 576 28.02 14.01 11.78
C PRO A 576 27.56 12.55 11.65
N ARG A 577 27.71 11.98 10.45
CA ARG A 577 27.37 10.58 10.11
C ARG A 577 27.70 9.64 11.28
N PRO A 578 26.74 8.90 11.85
CA PRO A 578 27.08 7.88 12.83
C PRO A 578 27.95 6.84 12.12
N ALA A 579 29.18 6.58 12.61
CA ALA A 579 30.04 5.52 12.06
C ALA A 579 29.32 4.16 11.96
N ALA A 580 28.33 3.94 12.82
CA ALA A 580 27.42 2.80 12.80
C ALA A 580 26.54 2.72 11.53
N GLY A 581 26.14 3.86 10.95
CA GLY A 581 25.41 3.91 9.68
C GLY A 581 26.28 3.49 8.49
N ASP A 582 27.51 4.00 8.43
CA ASP A 582 28.48 3.61 7.41
C ASP A 582 28.88 2.13 7.54
N GLU A 583 28.96 1.61 8.78
CA GLU A 583 29.16 0.19 9.03
C GLU A 583 27.98 -0.68 8.58
N ALA A 584 26.74 -0.25 8.87
CA ALA A 584 25.54 -0.94 8.42
C ALA A 584 25.49 -1.01 6.89
N LEU A 585 25.80 0.10 6.20
CA LEU A 585 25.93 0.12 4.73
C LEU A 585 27.01 -0.86 4.26
N ARG A 586 28.22 -0.82 4.83
CA ARG A 586 29.33 -1.70 4.43
C ARG A 586 28.99 -3.18 4.56
N LYS A 587 28.26 -3.57 5.62
CA LYS A 587 27.82 -4.95 5.86
C LYS A 587 26.71 -5.38 4.89
N ALA A 588 25.79 -4.49 4.55
CA ALA A 588 24.60 -4.82 3.77
C ALA A 588 24.80 -4.70 2.25
N LEU A 589 25.62 -3.77 1.76
CA LEU A 589 25.82 -3.53 0.33
C LEU A 589 26.24 -4.77 -0.49
N PRO A 590 27.05 -5.71 0.02
CA PRO A 590 27.37 -6.95 -0.69
C PRO A 590 26.14 -7.80 -1.07
N PHE A 591 25.08 -7.78 -0.25
CA PHE A 591 23.82 -8.48 -0.54
C PHE A 591 22.97 -7.77 -1.60
N LEU A 592 23.25 -6.49 -1.86
CA LEU A 592 22.51 -5.64 -2.79
C LEU A 592 23.25 -5.43 -4.10
N GLU A 593 24.32 -6.17 -4.40
CA GLU A 593 25.14 -5.93 -5.61
C GLU A 593 24.31 -5.92 -6.90
N ASP A 594 23.33 -6.81 -6.99
CA ASP A 594 22.42 -6.94 -8.13
C ASP A 594 21.09 -6.17 -7.95
N HIS A 595 20.93 -5.40 -6.87
CA HIS A 595 19.69 -4.66 -6.62
C HIS A 595 19.75 -3.27 -7.31
N PRO A 596 18.72 -2.86 -8.07
CA PRO A 596 18.75 -1.61 -8.83
C PRO A 596 18.96 -0.37 -7.96
N GLU A 597 18.43 -0.38 -6.74
CA GLU A 597 18.54 0.73 -5.79
C GLU A 597 19.79 0.68 -4.88
N ARG A 598 20.78 -0.17 -5.18
CA ARG A 598 22.02 -0.28 -4.39
C ARG A 598 22.73 1.07 -4.26
N ASN A 599 22.96 1.73 -5.39
CA ASN A 599 23.72 2.98 -5.45
C ASN A 599 22.98 4.11 -4.73
N LEU A 600 21.65 4.10 -4.81
CA LEU A 600 20.80 5.01 -4.07
C LEU A 600 20.99 4.88 -2.55
N ARG A 601 21.00 3.63 -2.04
CA ARG A 601 21.22 3.37 -0.60
C ARG A 601 22.65 3.68 -0.18
N ALA A 602 23.64 3.37 -1.01
CA ALA A 602 25.04 3.70 -0.75
C ALA A 602 25.26 5.22 -0.60
N ALA A 603 24.48 6.03 -1.32
CA ALA A 603 24.54 7.48 -1.29
C ALA A 603 23.82 8.11 -0.07
N ARG A 604 23.04 7.35 0.72
CA ARG A 604 22.09 7.93 1.69
C ARG A 604 22.71 8.91 2.69
N PHE A 605 23.88 8.57 3.24
CA PHE A 605 24.53 9.41 4.25
C PHE A 605 25.55 10.37 3.66
N ASP A 606 25.74 10.40 2.34
CA ASP A 606 26.76 11.26 1.76
C ASP A 606 26.28 12.70 1.55
N PRO A 607 26.79 13.68 2.33
CA PRO A 607 26.35 15.06 2.22
C PRO A 607 26.75 15.72 0.89
N ARG A 608 27.70 15.12 0.14
CA ARG A 608 28.04 15.55 -1.23
C ARG A 608 27.24 14.80 -2.28
N ALA A 609 26.52 13.77 -1.87
CA ALA A 609 25.86 12.85 -2.79
C ALA A 609 24.47 13.30 -3.20
N VAL A 610 23.99 14.52 -2.95
CA VAL A 610 22.70 14.94 -3.55
C VAL A 610 22.75 14.73 -5.08
N ASP A 611 23.84 15.09 -5.74
CA ASP A 611 24.01 14.85 -7.18
C ASP A 611 24.14 13.35 -7.52
N THR A 612 24.93 12.59 -6.76
CA THR A 612 25.09 11.13 -6.93
C THR A 612 23.77 10.38 -6.70
N SER A 613 22.99 10.89 -5.77
CA SER A 613 21.68 10.42 -5.35
C SER A 613 20.65 10.59 -6.45
N TRP A 614 20.60 11.79 -7.03
CA TRP A 614 19.79 12.07 -8.21
C TRP A 614 20.24 11.27 -9.42
N ALA A 615 21.55 11.15 -9.65
CA ALA A 615 22.09 10.33 -10.74
C ALA A 615 21.68 8.85 -10.58
N ALA A 616 21.77 8.30 -9.36
CA ALA A 616 21.33 6.94 -9.08
C ALA A 616 19.81 6.79 -9.25
N ALA A 617 19.02 7.77 -8.79
CA ALA A 617 17.57 7.77 -8.96
C ALA A 617 17.13 7.90 -10.43
N ASP A 618 17.89 8.62 -11.25
CA ASP A 618 17.61 8.78 -12.68
C ASP A 618 17.81 7.49 -13.48
N LEU A 619 18.60 6.54 -12.95
CA LEU A 619 18.77 5.19 -13.52
C LEU A 619 17.63 4.24 -13.13
N LEU A 620 16.82 4.58 -12.13
CA LEU A 620 15.72 3.74 -11.69
C LEU A 620 14.50 3.90 -12.60
N PRO A 621 13.73 2.82 -12.82
CA PRO A 621 12.52 2.88 -13.63
C PRO A 621 11.46 3.74 -12.92
N LYS A 622 11.26 4.96 -13.46
CA LYS A 622 10.30 5.94 -12.92
C LYS A 622 8.87 5.42 -12.88
N SER A 623 8.53 4.47 -13.76
CA SER A 623 7.24 3.76 -13.81
C SER A 623 7.03 2.79 -12.64
N GLU A 624 8.05 2.48 -11.86
CA GLU A 624 7.94 1.61 -10.68
C GLU A 624 8.04 2.39 -9.37
N ILE A 625 8.07 3.74 -9.41
CA ILE A 625 8.02 4.56 -8.20
C ILE A 625 6.73 4.22 -7.45
N GLN A 626 6.87 3.75 -6.21
CA GLN A 626 5.74 3.56 -5.32
C GLN A 626 5.78 4.57 -4.18
N PHE A 627 4.67 4.60 -3.46
CA PHE A 627 4.72 5.13 -2.11
C PHE A 627 5.38 4.11 -1.20
N GLY A 628 6.38 4.55 -0.43
CA GLY A 628 7.38 3.65 0.14
C GLY A 628 8.62 3.55 -0.75
N GLY A 629 9.70 2.96 -0.25
CA GLY A 629 10.94 2.79 -0.99
C GLY A 629 11.62 4.12 -1.36
N TRP A 630 12.20 4.19 -2.55
CA TRP A 630 13.00 5.35 -2.98
C TRP A 630 12.20 6.62 -3.28
N GLY A 631 10.88 6.52 -3.51
CA GLY A 631 10.02 7.70 -3.66
C GLY A 631 9.99 8.56 -2.39
N ARG A 632 10.02 7.92 -1.21
CA ARG A 632 10.16 8.59 0.10
C ARG A 632 11.49 9.33 0.20
N TRP A 633 12.55 8.69 -0.27
CA TRP A 633 13.90 9.23 -0.21
C TRP A 633 14.08 10.48 -1.09
N LEU A 634 13.51 10.47 -2.31
CA LEU A 634 13.44 11.66 -3.17
C LEU A 634 12.64 12.81 -2.53
N GLY A 635 11.68 12.50 -1.65
CA GLY A 635 10.91 13.50 -0.91
C GLY A 635 11.69 14.11 0.27
N GLY A 636 12.56 13.35 0.93
CA GLY A 636 13.25 13.77 2.16
C GLY A 636 14.51 14.63 1.95
N GLN A 637 15.17 14.54 0.80
CA GLN A 637 16.46 15.18 0.52
C GLN A 637 16.35 16.66 0.08
N VAL A 638 15.17 17.28 0.14
CA VAL A 638 14.89 18.52 -0.62
C VAL A 638 14.32 19.61 0.28
N GLN A 639 15.19 20.31 1.00
CA GLN A 639 14.89 21.66 1.50
C GLN A 639 15.04 22.74 0.40
N VAL A 640 15.31 22.37 -0.87
CA VAL A 640 15.87 23.30 -1.88
C VAL A 640 14.93 23.62 -3.07
N TYR A 641 13.80 22.92 -3.29
CA TYR A 641 12.91 23.18 -4.43
C TYR A 641 11.41 23.02 -4.13
N ASP A 642 10.57 23.88 -4.71
CA ASP A 642 9.11 23.97 -4.53
C ASP A 642 8.29 22.81 -5.15
N PHE A 643 8.91 21.84 -5.85
CA PHE A 643 8.21 20.74 -6.51
C PHE A 643 8.93 19.40 -6.27
N HIS A 644 8.24 18.42 -5.68
CA HIS A 644 8.76 17.07 -5.42
C HIS A 644 8.30 16.08 -6.50
N PRO A 645 9.05 15.87 -7.59
CA PRO A 645 8.61 15.00 -8.67
C PRO A 645 8.46 13.54 -8.21
N GLY A 646 9.30 13.06 -7.27
CA GLY A 646 9.17 11.70 -6.71
C GLY A 646 7.87 11.49 -5.94
N ARG A 647 7.50 12.43 -5.06
CA ARG A 647 6.22 12.41 -4.34
C ARG A 647 5.04 12.52 -5.30
N ALA A 648 5.09 13.43 -6.27
CA ALA A 648 4.04 13.57 -7.27
C ALA A 648 3.85 12.29 -8.09
N THR A 649 4.94 11.63 -8.51
CA THR A 649 4.89 10.34 -9.21
C THR A 649 4.33 9.23 -8.33
N ALA A 650 4.81 9.08 -7.09
CA ALA A 650 4.27 8.09 -6.16
C ALA A 650 2.76 8.28 -5.92
N LEU A 651 2.30 9.52 -5.75
CA LEU A 651 0.88 9.85 -5.62
C LEU A 651 0.09 9.55 -6.89
N SER A 652 0.68 9.78 -8.08
CA SER A 652 0.01 9.45 -9.35
C SER A 652 -0.12 7.93 -9.57
N HIS A 653 0.87 7.17 -9.07
CA HIS A 653 0.92 5.72 -9.13
C HIS A 653 0.06 5.02 -8.08
N ALA A 654 -0.49 5.79 -7.13
CA ALA A 654 -1.43 5.28 -6.15
C ALA A 654 -2.75 4.87 -6.80
N ASP A 655 -3.20 3.68 -6.48
CA ASP A 655 -4.48 3.11 -6.87
C ASP A 655 -5.60 3.53 -5.91
N HIS A 656 -6.85 3.39 -6.35
CA HIS A 656 -8.00 3.55 -5.46
C HIS A 656 -8.26 2.25 -4.68
N ILE A 657 -7.32 1.87 -3.81
CA ILE A 657 -7.38 0.72 -2.89
C ILE A 657 -7.07 1.17 -1.46
N ASP A 658 -7.54 0.42 -0.46
CA ASP A 658 -7.41 0.80 0.96
C ASP A 658 -5.97 1.15 1.38
N GLN A 659 -5.01 0.30 1.03
CA GLN A 659 -3.59 0.50 1.35
C GLN A 659 -3.06 1.84 0.82
N ASP A 660 -3.33 2.15 -0.45
CA ASP A 660 -2.82 3.35 -1.12
C ASP A 660 -3.52 4.61 -0.60
N PHE A 661 -4.81 4.55 -0.25
CA PHE A 661 -5.49 5.67 0.42
C PHE A 661 -4.93 5.94 1.81
N ARG A 662 -4.70 4.90 2.63
CA ARG A 662 -4.09 5.04 3.95
C ARG A 662 -2.75 5.77 3.87
N THR A 663 -1.92 5.31 2.94
CA THR A 663 -0.65 5.90 2.53
C THR A 663 -0.78 7.37 2.12
N ARG A 664 -1.71 7.69 1.22
CA ARG A 664 -1.91 9.05 0.71
C ARG A 664 -2.36 10.00 1.83
N ALA A 665 -3.20 9.52 2.73
CA ALA A 665 -3.72 10.33 3.82
C ALA A 665 -2.63 10.85 4.78
N GLN A 666 -1.48 10.19 4.82
CA GLN A 666 -0.30 10.64 5.57
C GLN A 666 0.50 11.74 4.86
N MET A 667 0.34 11.89 3.55
CA MET A 667 1.05 12.87 2.75
C MET A 667 0.26 14.15 2.52
N LEU A 668 -1.03 14.00 2.21
CA LEU A 668 -1.85 15.08 1.69
C LEU A 668 -1.99 16.21 2.71
N GLY A 669 -2.00 17.44 2.21
CA GLY A 669 -2.38 18.59 3.04
C GLY A 669 -3.85 18.47 3.48
N PRO A 670 -4.30 19.24 4.50
CA PRO A 670 -5.66 19.13 5.03
C PRO A 670 -6.78 19.24 3.98
N ASP A 671 -6.66 20.17 3.03
CA ASP A 671 -7.69 20.39 1.99
C ASP A 671 -7.71 19.24 0.97
N GLU A 672 -6.53 18.82 0.52
CA GLU A 672 -6.37 17.67 -0.40
C GLU A 672 -6.87 16.38 0.24
N LEU A 673 -6.57 16.18 1.53
CA LEU A 673 -7.03 15.06 2.33
C LEU A 673 -8.55 15.04 2.38
N ARG A 674 -9.20 16.17 2.73
CA ARG A 674 -10.67 16.26 2.81
C ARG A 674 -11.33 15.82 1.50
N ALA A 675 -10.80 16.27 0.36
CA ALA A 675 -11.28 15.85 -0.96
C ALA A 675 -11.02 14.37 -1.29
N ASP A 676 -10.02 13.75 -0.66
CA ASP A 676 -9.69 12.33 -0.84
C ASP A 676 -10.49 11.39 0.07
N LEU A 677 -11.01 11.87 1.21
CA LEU A 677 -11.76 11.04 2.17
C LEU A 677 -13.04 10.45 1.58
N ASP A 678 -13.72 11.14 0.66
CA ASP A 678 -14.88 10.60 -0.05
C ASP A 678 -14.53 9.41 -0.94
N ARG A 679 -13.42 9.53 -1.67
CA ARG A 679 -12.88 8.45 -2.49
C ARG A 679 -12.46 7.27 -1.62
N TYR A 680 -11.82 7.54 -0.49
CA TYR A 680 -11.45 6.49 0.45
C TYR A 680 -12.69 5.79 1.02
N LEU A 681 -13.72 6.53 1.44
CA LEU A 681 -15.00 5.98 1.90
C LEU A 681 -15.71 5.12 0.86
N ALA A 682 -15.64 5.51 -0.42
CA ALA A 682 -16.23 4.77 -1.53
C ALA A 682 -15.59 3.37 -1.69
N VAL A 683 -14.31 3.22 -1.37
CA VAL A 683 -13.58 1.94 -1.46
C VAL A 683 -13.62 1.15 -0.17
N SER A 684 -13.43 1.81 0.98
CA SER A 684 -13.26 1.18 2.30
C SER A 684 -14.18 1.84 3.34
N PRO A 685 -15.51 1.58 3.26
CA PRO A 685 -16.51 2.28 4.07
C PRO A 685 -16.44 1.98 5.58
N ARG A 686 -15.67 0.97 5.99
CA ARG A 686 -15.53 0.55 7.39
C ARG A 686 -14.10 0.75 7.91
N SER A 687 -13.25 1.46 7.16
CA SER A 687 -11.86 1.69 7.58
C SER A 687 -11.76 2.57 8.83
N PRO A 688 -11.08 2.14 9.90
CA PRO A 688 -10.80 2.99 11.05
C PRO A 688 -9.88 4.16 10.67
N HIS A 689 -9.07 4.04 9.62
CA HIS A 689 -8.18 5.12 9.17
C HIS A 689 -8.97 6.29 8.59
N VAL A 690 -9.92 6.03 7.69
CA VAL A 690 -10.72 7.11 7.10
C VAL A 690 -11.55 7.80 8.18
N ARG A 691 -12.02 7.06 9.19
CA ARG A 691 -12.75 7.59 10.35
C ARG A 691 -11.87 8.48 11.22
N PHE A 692 -10.65 8.03 11.53
CA PHE A 692 -9.65 8.84 12.23
C PHE A 692 -9.42 10.19 11.53
N HIS A 693 -9.23 10.18 10.21
CA HIS A 693 -9.02 11.41 9.45
C HIS A 693 -10.25 12.30 9.36
N LEU A 694 -11.45 11.73 9.18
CA LEU A 694 -12.70 12.52 9.18
C LEU A 694 -12.90 13.27 10.51
N ILE A 695 -12.63 12.61 11.65
CA ILE A 695 -12.76 13.26 12.96
C ILE A 695 -11.85 14.50 13.07
N GLY A 696 -10.61 14.40 12.57
CA GLY A 696 -9.64 15.49 12.64
C GLY A 696 -9.82 16.57 11.57
N ALA A 697 -10.17 16.19 10.34
CA ALA A 697 -10.17 17.07 9.17
C ALA A 697 -11.56 17.60 8.77
N ASP A 698 -12.64 16.92 9.16
CA ASP A 698 -14.01 17.21 8.73
C ASP A 698 -15.05 16.81 9.80
N TRP A 699 -15.00 17.51 10.94
CA TRP A 699 -15.88 17.19 12.08
C TRP A 699 -17.36 17.39 11.79
N GLU A 700 -17.74 18.42 11.03
CA GLU A 700 -19.13 18.72 10.71
C GLU A 700 -19.83 17.50 10.10
N ARG A 701 -19.12 16.77 9.24
CA ARG A 701 -19.59 15.51 8.69
C ARG A 701 -19.58 14.34 9.68
N ALA A 702 -18.57 14.30 10.55
CA ALA A 702 -18.39 13.20 11.51
C ALA A 702 -19.32 13.28 12.73
N GLU A 703 -19.78 14.47 13.10
CA GLU A 703 -20.48 14.73 14.37
C GLU A 703 -21.72 13.87 14.57
N GLY A 704 -22.56 13.75 13.53
CA GLY A 704 -23.79 12.96 13.58
C GLY A 704 -23.56 11.45 13.74
N GLU A 705 -22.38 10.96 13.36
CA GLU A 705 -22.01 9.54 13.39
C GLU A 705 -21.14 9.19 14.60
N ALA A 706 -20.61 10.19 15.32
CA ALA A 706 -19.62 9.99 16.38
C ALA A 706 -20.08 8.97 17.43
N GLY A 707 -21.34 9.04 17.89
CA GLY A 707 -21.88 8.10 18.88
C GLY A 707 -22.01 6.66 18.36
N ALA A 708 -22.26 6.47 17.06
CA ALA A 708 -22.25 5.15 16.43
C ALA A 708 -20.82 4.62 16.30
N TRP A 709 -19.87 5.48 15.91
CA TRP A 709 -18.47 5.14 15.75
C TRP A 709 -17.81 4.73 17.06
N GLU A 710 -18.21 5.27 18.21
CA GLU A 710 -17.73 4.79 19.50
C GLU A 710 -18.01 3.30 19.73
N LYS A 711 -19.16 2.81 19.25
CA LYS A 711 -19.58 1.40 19.38
C LYS A 711 -18.93 0.54 18.29
N GLU A 712 -19.00 1.00 17.05
CA GLU A 712 -18.45 0.29 15.89
C GLU A 712 -16.93 0.12 16.02
N PHE A 713 -16.22 1.16 16.46
CA PHE A 713 -14.77 1.16 16.59
C PHE A 713 -14.30 0.99 18.04
N ALA A 714 -15.10 0.33 18.88
CA ALA A 714 -14.75 0.06 20.28
C ALA A 714 -13.45 -0.76 20.44
N GLY A 715 -13.03 -1.49 19.41
CA GLY A 715 -11.75 -2.19 19.36
C GLY A 715 -10.58 -1.39 18.76
N HIS A 716 -10.81 -0.16 18.27
CA HIS A 716 -9.80 0.62 17.56
C HIS A 716 -9.34 1.83 18.39
N PRO A 717 -8.21 1.72 19.13
CA PRO A 717 -7.72 2.80 19.98
C PRO A 717 -7.37 4.07 19.18
N ALA A 718 -7.06 3.93 17.89
CA ALA A 718 -6.85 5.02 16.93
C ALA A 718 -8.04 5.99 16.93
N VAL A 719 -9.22 5.46 16.64
CA VAL A 719 -10.49 6.18 16.49
C VAL A 719 -10.99 6.70 17.84
N LEU A 720 -10.95 5.86 18.89
CA LEU A 720 -11.39 6.25 20.22
C LEU A 720 -10.61 7.45 20.77
N ALA A 721 -9.29 7.49 20.60
CA ALA A 721 -8.52 8.65 21.05
C ALA A 721 -8.74 9.89 20.16
N ALA A 722 -9.02 9.72 18.85
CA ALA A 722 -9.38 10.85 17.99
C ALA A 722 -10.71 11.48 18.41
N LEU A 723 -11.72 10.67 18.71
CA LEU A 723 -12.99 11.13 19.28
C LEU A 723 -12.78 11.77 20.66
N GLY A 724 -11.94 11.16 21.51
CA GLY A 724 -11.57 11.70 22.81
C GLY A 724 -10.93 13.10 22.70
N GLN A 725 -9.98 13.27 21.78
CA GLN A 725 -9.37 14.56 21.50
C GLN A 725 -10.41 15.57 21.01
N LYS A 726 -11.28 15.15 20.10
CA LYS A 726 -12.28 16.06 19.56
C LYS A 726 -13.29 16.51 20.60
N TYR A 727 -13.74 15.63 21.49
CA TYR A 727 -14.59 16.02 22.62
C TYR A 727 -13.87 16.91 23.62
N LEU A 728 -12.56 16.72 23.82
CA LEU A 728 -11.76 17.64 24.62
C LEU A 728 -11.77 19.04 24.00
N ASP A 729 -11.56 19.15 22.69
CA ASP A 729 -11.59 20.42 21.96
C ASP A 729 -12.97 21.11 22.01
N LEU A 730 -14.05 20.32 22.10
CA LEU A 730 -15.43 20.79 22.28
C LEU A 730 -15.81 21.06 23.74
N ALA A 731 -14.85 21.06 24.67
CA ALA A 731 -15.07 21.24 26.10
C ALA A 731 -16.05 20.23 26.73
N ARG A 732 -16.00 18.97 26.27
CA ARG A 732 -16.77 17.81 26.77
C ARG A 732 -15.85 16.83 27.52
N PRO A 733 -15.35 17.19 28.71
CA PRO A 733 -14.26 16.47 29.39
C PRO A 733 -14.66 15.07 29.90
N VAL A 734 -15.94 14.84 30.21
CA VAL A 734 -16.40 13.55 30.76
C VAL A 734 -16.36 12.49 29.67
N GLU A 735 -16.87 12.82 28.49
CA GLU A 735 -16.84 11.93 27.33
C GLU A 735 -15.42 11.74 26.81
N ALA A 736 -14.62 12.81 26.75
CA ALA A 736 -13.21 12.74 26.37
C ALA A 736 -12.43 11.80 27.30
N GLU A 737 -12.57 11.94 28.62
CA GLU A 737 -11.89 11.06 29.58
C GLU A 737 -12.30 9.60 29.40
N ARG A 738 -13.60 9.32 29.27
CA ARG A 738 -14.11 7.96 29.05
C ARG A 738 -13.48 7.32 27.81
N LEU A 739 -13.40 8.07 26.70
CA LEU A 739 -12.85 7.57 25.44
C LEU A 739 -11.33 7.38 25.51
N PHE A 740 -10.60 8.32 26.11
CA PHE A 740 -9.16 8.14 26.30
C PHE A 740 -8.84 6.95 27.20
N ARG A 741 -9.63 6.70 28.26
CA ARG A 741 -9.46 5.51 29.11
C ARG A 741 -9.78 4.22 28.36
N ALA A 742 -10.84 4.21 27.56
CA ALA A 742 -11.16 3.07 26.70
C ALA A 742 -10.03 2.78 25.70
N ALA A 743 -9.50 3.82 25.04
CA ALA A 743 -8.35 3.69 24.14
C ALA A 743 -7.09 3.20 24.88
N ALA A 744 -6.78 3.75 26.06
CA ALA A 744 -5.62 3.38 26.87
C ALA A 744 -5.66 1.92 27.34
N LYS A 745 -6.86 1.37 27.57
CA LYS A 745 -7.06 -0.04 27.92
C LYS A 745 -6.67 -0.99 26.78
N LEU A 746 -6.87 -0.57 25.54
CA LEU A 746 -6.50 -1.36 24.34
C LEU A 746 -5.04 -1.15 23.96
N SER A 747 -4.61 0.12 23.91
CA SER A 747 -3.25 0.52 23.57
C SER A 747 -2.83 1.61 24.57
N PRO A 748 -1.93 1.32 25.54
CA PRO A 748 -1.51 2.28 26.56
C PRO A 748 -0.59 3.37 26.00
N GLU A 749 -1.08 4.11 25.01
CA GLU A 749 -0.38 5.14 24.27
C GLU A 749 -0.28 6.43 25.05
N ASN A 750 0.86 7.12 24.93
CA ASN A 750 1.09 8.38 25.62
C ASN A 750 0.03 9.44 25.32
N ARG A 751 -0.45 9.52 24.08
CA ARG A 751 -1.49 10.47 23.69
C ARG A 751 -2.77 10.35 24.54
N CYS A 752 -3.16 9.12 24.90
CA CYS A 752 -4.36 8.88 25.70
C CYS A 752 -4.17 9.39 27.13
N PHE A 753 -3.03 9.08 27.74
CA PHE A 753 -2.71 9.54 29.09
C PHE A 753 -2.47 11.06 29.15
N LEU A 754 -1.86 11.64 28.13
CA LEU A 754 -1.71 13.10 28.01
C LEU A 754 -3.06 13.79 27.86
N GLY A 755 -3.99 13.24 27.08
CA GLY A 755 -5.36 13.74 26.98
C GLY A 755 -6.10 13.71 28.32
N ILE A 756 -5.98 12.62 29.08
CA ILE A 756 -6.56 12.52 30.43
C ILE A 756 -5.87 13.51 31.40
N ALA A 757 -4.54 13.62 31.35
CA ALA A 757 -3.79 14.55 32.18
C ALA A 757 -4.19 16.01 31.88
N GLU A 758 -4.40 16.37 30.62
CA GLU A 758 -4.85 17.71 30.21
C GLU A 758 -6.24 18.05 30.77
N ILE A 759 -7.16 17.09 30.77
CA ILE A 759 -8.48 17.25 31.41
C ILE A 759 -8.34 17.59 32.89
N TYR A 760 -7.48 16.87 33.61
CA TYR A 760 -7.26 17.15 35.03
C TYR A 760 -6.51 18.45 35.27
N ARG A 761 -5.54 18.80 34.41
CA ARG A 761 -4.71 19.99 34.54
C ARG A 761 -5.47 21.28 34.25
N VAL A 762 -6.16 21.35 33.11
CA VAL A 762 -6.72 22.60 32.59
C VAL A 762 -8.18 22.77 32.97
N ILE A 763 -8.95 21.68 32.90
CA ILE A 763 -10.41 21.79 33.06
C ILE A 763 -10.80 21.61 34.53
N ARG A 764 -10.22 20.61 35.20
CA ARG A 764 -10.55 20.31 36.60
C ARG A 764 -9.61 20.94 37.62
N MET A 765 -8.47 21.47 37.17
CA MET A 765 -7.41 22.04 38.03
C MET A 765 -6.99 21.10 39.18
N ASP A 766 -7.01 19.79 38.93
CA ASP A 766 -6.68 18.73 39.89
C ASP A 766 -5.32 18.12 39.53
N GLU A 767 -4.25 18.81 39.93
CA GLU A 767 -2.88 18.35 39.68
C GLU A 767 -2.59 16.98 40.31
N THR A 768 -3.29 16.58 41.38
CA THR A 768 -3.06 15.30 42.06
C THR A 768 -3.56 14.14 41.19
N LYS A 769 -4.75 14.25 40.60
CA LYS A 769 -5.21 13.24 39.64
C LYS A 769 -4.43 13.27 38.34
N MET A 770 -4.01 14.45 37.88
CA MET A 770 -3.11 14.58 36.74
C MET A 770 -1.82 13.76 36.97
N LEU A 771 -1.15 13.96 38.12
CA LEU A 771 0.04 13.18 38.50
C LEU A 771 -0.24 11.68 38.54
N ALA A 772 -1.32 11.26 39.19
CA ALA A 772 -1.68 9.85 39.31
C ALA A 772 -1.83 9.16 37.94
N VAL A 773 -2.45 9.83 36.97
CA VAL A 773 -2.60 9.33 35.58
C VAL A 773 -1.25 9.24 34.87
N MET A 774 -0.39 10.25 35.02
CA MET A 774 0.94 10.22 34.41
C MET A 774 1.83 9.13 35.03
N GLU A 775 1.76 8.93 36.35
CA GLU A 775 2.46 7.84 37.05
C GLU A 775 1.90 6.46 36.69
N GLU A 776 0.59 6.34 36.48
CA GLU A 776 -0.03 5.13 35.92
C GLU A 776 0.61 4.77 34.57
N ARG A 777 0.80 5.76 33.67
CA ARG A 777 1.47 5.53 32.39
C ARG A 777 2.90 5.01 32.56
N LEU A 778 3.63 5.45 33.58
CA LEU A 778 5.01 5.01 33.82
C LEU A 778 5.12 3.53 34.19
N LYS A 779 4.02 2.87 34.59
CA LYS A 779 4.00 1.44 34.96
C LYS A 779 4.10 0.51 33.74
N TYR A 780 3.78 0.99 32.55
CA TYR A 780 3.88 0.19 31.32
C TYR A 780 5.33 0.17 30.82
N GLN A 781 5.88 -1.04 30.60
CA GLN A 781 7.33 -1.31 30.44
C GLN A 781 7.98 -0.82 29.13
N ASN A 782 7.27 -0.04 28.31
CA ASN A 782 7.80 0.42 27.02
C ASN A 782 8.67 1.65 27.22
N LYS A 783 9.99 1.50 27.40
CA LYS A 783 10.95 2.62 27.48
C LYS A 783 10.94 3.40 26.16
N THR A 784 10.09 4.42 26.05
CA THR A 784 10.01 5.29 24.88
C THR A 784 10.37 6.73 25.23
N PHE A 785 10.74 7.51 24.21
CA PHE A 785 10.91 8.96 24.35
C PHE A 785 9.69 9.63 24.97
N GLU A 786 8.49 9.12 24.67
CA GLU A 786 7.27 9.71 25.19
C GLU A 786 7.15 9.47 26.70
N ILE A 787 7.57 8.32 27.21
CA ILE A 787 7.65 8.06 28.66
C ILE A 787 8.60 9.06 29.33
N ALA A 788 9.79 9.28 28.76
CA ALA A 788 10.75 10.24 29.31
C ALA A 788 10.17 11.67 29.29
N ARG A 789 9.42 12.04 28.26
CA ARG A 789 8.70 13.32 28.20
C ARG A 789 7.64 13.43 29.29
N MET A 790 6.92 12.35 29.57
CA MET A 790 5.98 12.27 30.69
C MET A 790 6.67 12.50 32.03
N ARG A 791 7.88 11.95 32.24
CA ARG A 791 8.66 12.20 33.46
C ARG A 791 9.09 13.66 33.61
N VAL A 792 9.45 14.33 32.53
CA VAL A 792 9.76 15.77 32.58
C VAL A 792 8.53 16.59 32.98
N LEU A 793 7.34 16.26 32.44
CA LEU A 793 6.09 16.90 32.84
C LEU A 793 5.76 16.67 34.33
N ILE A 794 5.97 15.44 34.83
CA ILE A 794 5.83 15.13 36.26
C ILE A 794 6.82 15.98 37.08
N ALA A 795 8.08 16.06 36.64
CA ALA A 795 9.11 16.85 37.32
C ALA A 795 8.74 18.34 37.40
N GLU A 796 8.19 18.92 36.34
CA GLU A 796 7.70 20.29 36.33
C GLU A 796 6.60 20.54 37.36
N VAL A 797 5.68 19.57 37.55
CA VAL A 797 4.63 19.66 38.57
C VAL A 797 5.24 19.67 39.98
N TYR A 798 6.15 18.74 40.29
CA TYR A 798 6.82 18.70 41.60
C TYR A 798 7.67 19.95 41.87
N SER A 799 8.32 20.48 40.83
CA SER A 799 9.04 21.74 40.90
C SER A 799 8.12 22.92 41.28
N ARG A 800 6.93 23.03 40.70
CA ARG A 800 5.92 24.04 41.09
C ARG A 800 5.42 23.86 42.52
N ARG A 801 5.32 22.61 42.98
CA ARG A 801 5.00 22.24 44.37
C ARG A 801 6.15 22.49 45.35
N LYS A 802 7.26 23.08 44.90
CA LYS A 802 8.46 23.35 45.69
C LYS A 802 9.12 22.09 46.25
N ASP A 803 9.00 20.97 45.52
CA ASP A 803 9.72 19.72 45.79
C ASP A 803 10.75 19.45 44.68
N PRO A 804 11.88 20.18 44.67
CA PRO A 804 12.91 20.03 43.65
C PRO A 804 13.63 18.67 43.73
N ALA A 805 13.59 17.98 44.88
CA ALA A 805 14.21 16.68 45.06
C ALA A 805 13.44 15.59 44.28
N THR A 806 12.12 15.54 44.39
CA THR A 806 11.30 14.62 43.59
C THR A 806 11.31 15.01 42.11
N ALA A 807 11.29 16.31 41.80
CA ALA A 807 11.43 16.79 40.43
C ALA A 807 12.75 16.30 39.79
N LEU A 808 13.86 16.42 40.52
CA LEU A 808 15.16 15.94 40.08
C LEU A 808 15.14 14.44 39.78
N ARG A 809 14.53 13.60 40.64
CA ARG A 809 14.47 12.15 40.42
C ARG A 809 13.80 11.78 39.09
N TYR A 810 12.68 12.43 38.75
CA TYR A 810 11.97 12.18 37.51
C TYR A 810 12.73 12.72 36.29
N ALA A 811 13.24 13.95 36.36
CA ALA A 811 14.00 14.57 35.28
C ALA A 811 15.29 13.81 34.98
N GLU A 812 16.03 13.42 36.02
CA GLU A 812 17.25 12.62 35.91
C GLU A 812 16.98 11.30 35.21
N LYS A 813 15.89 10.60 35.57
CA LYS A 813 15.53 9.35 34.91
C LYS A 813 15.25 9.54 33.41
N ALA A 814 14.55 10.62 33.06
CA ALA A 814 14.31 10.98 31.66
C ALA A 814 15.62 11.28 30.91
N ALA A 815 16.54 11.99 31.57
CA ALA A 815 17.85 12.34 31.02
C ALA A 815 18.74 11.10 30.83
N GLU A 816 18.71 10.14 31.77
CA GLU A 816 19.41 8.86 31.67
C GLU A 816 18.92 8.02 30.49
N GLU A 817 17.61 7.94 30.31
CA GLU A 817 17.00 7.09 29.28
C GLU A 817 17.17 7.66 27.87
N THR A 818 17.20 8.99 27.72
CA THR A 818 17.15 9.62 26.39
C THR A 818 18.43 10.33 25.99
N GLY A 819 19.21 10.84 26.95
CA GLY A 819 20.28 11.80 26.68
C GLY A 819 19.78 13.08 25.99
N ALA A 820 18.48 13.36 25.99
CA ALA A 820 17.89 14.47 25.25
C ALA A 820 18.10 15.80 26.00
N GLU A 821 18.42 16.87 25.27
CA GLU A 821 18.63 18.21 25.83
C GLU A 821 17.41 18.70 26.64
N TRP A 822 16.20 18.47 26.13
CA TRP A 822 14.96 18.83 26.83
C TRP A 822 14.76 18.07 28.16
N ALA A 823 15.46 16.96 28.40
CA ALA A 823 15.47 16.24 29.68
C ALA A 823 16.69 16.61 30.54
N ILE A 824 17.86 16.82 29.93
CA ILE A 824 19.11 17.19 30.62
C ILE A 824 19.00 18.60 31.22
N VAL A 825 18.47 19.58 30.49
CA VAL A 825 18.39 20.97 30.97
C VAL A 825 17.55 21.10 32.24
N PRO A 826 16.32 20.56 32.32
CA PRO A 826 15.57 20.52 33.58
C PRO A 826 16.33 19.78 34.70
N THR A 827 17.03 18.69 34.38
CA THR A 827 17.83 17.93 35.36
C THR A 827 18.93 18.79 35.99
N ILE A 828 19.67 19.57 35.19
CA ILE A 828 20.69 20.51 35.68
C ILE A 828 20.04 21.54 36.62
N ALA A 829 18.95 22.17 36.17
CA ALA A 829 18.25 23.20 36.94
C ALA A 829 17.71 22.66 38.28
N TYR A 830 17.17 21.44 38.31
CA TYR A 830 16.68 20.83 39.54
C TYR A 830 17.82 20.38 40.47
N ALA A 831 18.93 19.88 39.93
CA ALA A 831 20.13 19.54 40.71
C ALA A 831 20.72 20.77 41.41
N GLU A 832 20.76 21.91 40.71
CA GLU A 832 21.20 23.19 41.28
C GLU A 832 20.29 23.66 42.42
N ARG A 833 18.96 23.54 42.25
CA ARG A 833 17.99 23.89 43.31
C ARG A 833 18.08 22.99 44.53
N VAL A 834 18.44 21.72 44.35
CA VAL A 834 18.70 20.78 45.46
C VAL A 834 20.08 21.00 46.09
N GLY A 835 21.00 21.66 45.39
CA GLY A 835 22.39 21.88 45.82
C GLY A 835 23.33 20.70 45.55
N ASP A 836 22.93 19.75 44.70
CA ASP A 836 23.75 18.57 44.35
C ASP A 836 24.78 18.93 43.27
N ARG A 837 25.92 19.46 43.72
CA ARG A 837 27.02 19.90 42.85
C ARG A 837 27.58 18.78 41.97
N ALA A 838 27.58 17.54 42.45
CA ALA A 838 28.12 16.40 41.72
C ALA A 838 27.22 16.08 40.52
N LYS A 839 25.90 16.01 40.72
CA LYS A 839 24.94 15.82 39.64
C LYS A 839 24.92 16.99 38.66
N THR A 840 24.98 18.23 39.13
CA THR A 840 25.09 19.40 38.25
C THR A 840 26.31 19.30 37.35
N ALA A 841 27.48 18.95 37.90
CA ALA A 841 28.70 18.79 37.11
C ALA A 841 28.60 17.64 36.09
N LEU A 842 28.07 16.48 36.50
CA LEU A 842 27.86 15.32 35.62
C LEU A 842 26.96 15.66 34.42
N TRP A 843 25.78 16.25 34.69
CA TRP A 843 24.81 16.53 33.64
C TRP A 843 25.23 17.68 32.73
N ARG A 844 25.95 18.69 33.26
CA ARG A 844 26.62 19.71 32.43
C ARG A 844 27.69 19.10 31.53
N GLN A 845 28.45 18.12 32.03
CA GLN A 845 29.43 17.41 31.21
C GLN A 845 28.75 16.64 30.09
N ARG A 846 27.73 15.83 30.40
CA ARG A 846 26.94 15.09 29.38
C ARG A 846 26.26 16.03 28.38
N TYR A 847 25.78 17.18 28.82
CA TYR A 847 25.27 18.21 27.92
C TYR A 847 26.37 18.68 26.96
N ARG A 848 27.55 19.04 27.48
CA ARG A 848 28.69 19.47 26.65
C ARG A 848 29.14 18.40 25.66
N ASP A 849 29.20 17.15 26.11
CA ASP A 849 29.61 16.02 25.27
C ASP A 849 28.60 15.77 24.14
N GLY A 850 27.29 15.94 24.41
CA GLY A 850 26.22 15.65 23.44
C GLY A 850 25.77 16.83 22.57
N TYR A 851 25.86 18.06 23.07
CA TYR A 851 25.27 19.27 22.47
C TYR A 851 26.29 20.41 22.27
N GLY A 852 27.53 20.22 22.71
CA GLY A 852 28.55 21.25 22.70
C GLY A 852 28.38 22.27 23.84
N PRO A 853 29.20 23.33 23.87
CA PRO A 853 29.09 24.37 24.88
C PRO A 853 27.70 25.02 24.81
N GLN A 854 27.08 25.21 25.98
CA GLN A 854 25.79 25.88 26.09
C GLN A 854 25.97 27.34 25.66
N VAL A 855 25.54 27.67 24.45
CA VAL A 855 25.59 29.03 23.95
C VAL A 855 24.52 29.81 24.71
N GLY A 856 24.93 30.75 25.55
CA GLY A 856 23.99 31.53 26.35
C GLY A 856 22.94 32.24 25.46
N PRO A 857 21.73 32.52 25.98
CA PRO A 857 20.72 33.27 25.24
C PRO A 857 21.28 34.65 24.90
N GLY A 858 21.74 34.85 23.65
CA GLY A 858 22.35 36.10 23.20
C GLY A 858 23.52 35.97 22.22
N VAL A 859 24.07 34.77 22.00
CA VAL A 859 25.08 34.56 20.95
C VAL A 859 24.50 33.62 19.90
N VAL A 860 24.00 34.20 18.80
CA VAL A 860 23.71 33.44 17.57
C VAL A 860 25.03 33.33 16.79
N PRO A 861 25.44 32.15 16.31
CA PRO A 861 26.49 32.03 15.31
C PRO A 861 26.12 32.70 13.98
#